data_AF-A0A9P9TFI0-F1
#
_entry.id   AF-A0A9P9TFI0-F1
#
_cell.length_a   1.000
_cell.length_b   1.000
_cell.length_c   1.000
_cell.angle_alpha   90.00
_cell.angle_beta   90.00
_cell.angle_gamma   90.00
#
_symmetry.space_group_name_H-M   'P 1'
#
loop_
_entity.id
_entity.type
_entity.pdbx_description
1 polymer ?
#
loop_
_entity_poly.entity_id
_entity_poly.type
_entity_poly.pdbx_seq_one_letter_code
_entity_poly.pdbx_strand_id
1 'polypeptide(L)'
;MTTHIKVPCSSANIGPGFDVIGLALNLYLELAVTVTRKESSEHSLNCRITYEGVGAESVPLIAEDNLITRTAVYVLRCHGVRAFPAETHVHVKNPIPLGRGLGSSAAAVVGGVFLANEVGNLQLSKARMLDYCLMEERHPDNVAAALYGGFVGTYLNELSPEDTERLEIPLTEVLPQPAGGVDTGLQPPEPPLNIGHYTKFTWSPAIKCICIIPQFEVSTAKARAVLPDTYSRKDAIFNMQRLAVLATALGQATPDPDLIYTAMQDKLHQPYRQGLIPGLTEILQSVTPQSHPGLLGICLSGAGPTILALATDNFDSIAEYLLEQFKKENIACDWKLLVPAEEGTTVVRPSSGAQLATGEALTYASSGVSIDAGNQLVKRIKASTASTRRPGADGEIGGFGGLLDLQAAGYTEAPILVGAIDGIGTKVKIAFEMGKHDTVGIDLVAMNVNDLVVQGAEPLMFLDYYACSKLDVEGAAKFVEGVANGCRQSGAALVGGETAEMPGIYKEGEYDAGGAAIGAIKKGVPILPDTASMVEGDVVIGLASSGVHSNGFSLVRKIVEKQGLTFHDAAPWSEGDKIGTALLTPTKIYVKPLLAATRQGLIKGMAHITGGGLLENIPRMLPKTLAAELDAKTWPVPDVFKWLKSAGRLEHTEFARTFNTGLGMVLVVDHHNVQATTEILQEYGEKVFTVGKLIKWTNEDCIVQNMDVWS
;
A
#
# COMPACT_ATOMS: atom_id res chain seq x y z
N MET A 1 28.22 9.79 13.00
CA MET A 1 27.15 9.04 12.31
C MET A 1 26.73 9.88 11.12
N THR A 2 26.63 9.28 9.94
CA THR A 2 26.33 9.99 8.68
C THR A 2 24.94 9.61 8.17
N THR A 3 23.99 10.53 8.23
CA THR A 3 22.64 10.37 7.66
C THR A 3 22.69 10.64 6.17
N HIS A 4 22.05 9.81 5.34
CA HIS A 4 21.98 9.98 3.89
C HIS A 4 20.57 10.42 3.47
N ILE A 5 20.44 11.56 2.79
CA ILE A 5 19.18 12.05 2.21
C ILE A 5 19.30 11.89 0.70
N LYS A 6 18.32 11.24 0.06
CA LYS A 6 18.34 10.97 -1.39
C LYS A 6 17.08 11.53 -2.03
N VAL A 7 17.27 12.48 -2.96
CA VAL A 7 16.21 13.25 -3.62
C VAL A 7 16.25 13.00 -5.12
N PRO A 8 15.18 12.46 -5.74
CA PRO A 8 15.15 12.26 -7.19
C PRO A 8 15.08 13.59 -7.94
N CYS A 9 15.59 13.60 -9.16
CA CYS A 9 15.38 14.69 -10.09
C CYS A 9 13.94 14.70 -10.59
N SER A 10 13.50 15.82 -11.16
CA SER A 10 12.14 15.97 -11.68
C SER A 10 12.13 16.51 -13.11
N SER A 11 11.21 15.99 -13.92
CA SER A 11 10.77 16.63 -15.15
C SER A 11 9.39 17.22 -14.92
N ALA A 12 9.23 18.50 -15.23
CA ALA A 12 8.00 19.27 -15.03
C ALA A 12 7.45 19.78 -16.37
N ASN A 13 6.27 20.41 -16.34
CA ASN A 13 5.64 20.98 -17.54
C ASN A 13 5.48 19.96 -18.69
N ILE A 14 5.20 18.70 -18.37
CA ILE A 14 5.14 17.61 -19.35
C ILE A 14 3.94 17.83 -20.29
N GLY A 15 4.24 18.10 -21.57
CA GLY A 15 3.25 18.44 -22.57
C GLY A 15 2.34 19.59 -22.12
N PRO A 16 1.01 19.43 -22.07
CA PRO A 16 0.08 20.49 -21.69
C PRO A 16 0.06 20.81 -20.17
N GLY A 17 0.80 20.07 -19.35
CA GLY A 17 0.75 20.13 -17.88
C GLY A 17 1.55 21.26 -17.24
N PHE A 18 1.45 22.47 -17.77
CA PHE A 18 2.17 23.65 -17.28
C PHE A 18 1.87 23.94 -15.80
N ASP A 19 2.91 23.99 -14.95
CA ASP A 19 2.88 24.16 -13.49
C ASP A 19 1.97 23.15 -12.73
N VAL A 20 1.57 22.05 -13.39
CA VAL A 20 0.63 21.06 -12.86
C VAL A 20 1.21 19.65 -12.86
N ILE A 21 1.93 19.25 -13.92
CA ILE A 21 2.36 17.87 -14.10
C ILE A 21 3.87 17.75 -13.88
N GLY A 22 4.23 16.89 -12.93
CA GLY A 22 5.61 16.53 -12.62
C GLY A 22 5.86 15.02 -12.69
N LEU A 23 7.09 14.63 -13.01
CA LEU A 23 7.56 13.26 -13.01
C LEU A 23 8.90 13.17 -12.30
N ALA A 24 8.97 12.38 -11.23
CA ALA A 24 10.23 12.08 -10.57
C ALA A 24 10.99 11.02 -11.37
N LEU A 25 12.29 11.20 -11.59
CA LEU A 25 13.12 10.28 -12.37
C LEU A 25 14.27 9.73 -11.52
N ASN A 26 14.72 8.52 -11.83
CA ASN A 26 15.70 7.75 -11.04
C ASN A 26 17.17 8.25 -11.15
N LEU A 27 17.37 9.56 -11.14
CA LEU A 27 18.67 10.23 -11.03
C LEU A 27 18.63 11.11 -9.77
N TYR A 28 19.56 10.94 -8.83
CA TYR A 28 19.38 11.43 -7.47
C TYR A 28 20.46 12.41 -7.02
N LEU A 29 20.03 13.49 -6.37
CA LEU A 29 20.84 14.28 -5.46
C LEU A 29 20.97 13.51 -4.13
N GLU A 30 22.20 13.33 -3.66
CA GLU A 30 22.47 12.65 -2.39
C GLU A 30 23.20 13.59 -1.42
N LEU A 31 22.70 13.69 -0.19
CA LEU A 31 23.31 14.45 0.90
C LEU A 31 23.79 13.46 1.97
N ALA A 32 25.10 13.36 2.18
CA ALA A 32 25.68 12.65 3.32
C ALA A 32 25.96 13.67 4.44
N VAL A 33 25.17 13.60 5.51
CA VAL A 33 25.10 14.56 6.60
C VAL A 33 25.74 13.98 7.84
N THR A 34 26.86 14.55 8.30
CA THR A 34 27.55 14.15 9.52
C THR A 34 27.44 15.24 10.57
N VAL A 35 26.76 14.96 11.68
CA VAL A 35 26.65 15.88 12.81
C VAL A 35 27.67 15.50 13.88
N THR A 36 28.50 16.44 14.31
CA THR A 36 29.49 16.23 15.39
C THR A 36 28.87 16.53 16.76
N ARG A 37 29.63 16.30 17.84
CA ARG A 37 29.20 16.64 19.21
C ARG A 37 29.50 18.09 19.59
N LYS A 38 30.15 18.87 18.72
CA LYS A 38 30.50 20.26 19.02
C LYS A 38 29.30 21.15 18.77
N GLU A 39 28.95 21.96 19.77
CA GLU A 39 27.85 22.94 19.70
C GLU A 39 28.26 24.22 18.93
N SER A 40 29.55 24.38 18.63
CA SER A 40 30.09 25.48 17.81
C SER A 40 31.12 24.98 16.80
N SER A 41 31.18 25.65 15.64
CA SER A 41 32.14 25.40 14.57
C SER A 41 32.92 26.66 14.22
N GLU A 42 34.09 26.49 13.60
CA GLU A 42 34.80 27.56 12.89
C GLU A 42 34.13 27.90 11.55
N HIS A 43 33.25 27.01 11.08
CA HIS A 43 32.44 27.22 9.88
C HIS A 43 31.18 28.02 10.19
N SER A 44 30.82 28.87 9.23
CA SER A 44 29.66 29.73 9.30
C SER A 44 28.35 28.91 9.40
N LEU A 45 27.35 29.42 10.13
CA LEU A 45 26.11 28.70 10.49
C LEU A 45 26.31 27.31 11.14
N ASN A 46 27.47 27.02 11.73
CA ASN A 46 27.84 25.68 12.22
C ASN A 46 27.84 24.60 11.12
N CYS A 47 27.99 24.97 9.84
CA CYS A 47 27.88 24.02 8.73
C CYS A 47 29.06 24.09 7.77
N ARG A 48 29.74 22.96 7.59
CA ARG A 48 30.67 22.75 6.48
C ARG A 48 29.94 22.07 5.34
N ILE A 49 30.06 22.59 4.11
CA ILE A 49 29.54 21.92 2.92
C ILE A 49 30.68 21.53 1.99
N THR A 50 30.55 20.37 1.35
CA THR A 50 31.45 19.88 0.29
C THR A 50 30.59 19.33 -0.83
N TYR A 51 31.06 19.39 -2.07
CA TYR A 51 30.25 19.06 -3.23
C TYR A 51 31.04 18.22 -4.24
N GLU A 52 30.40 17.20 -4.80
CA GLU A 52 30.88 16.43 -5.95
C GLU A 52 29.76 16.24 -6.99
N GLY A 53 30.15 16.03 -8.25
CA GLY A 53 29.23 15.85 -9.38
C GLY A 53 29.18 17.04 -10.33
N VAL A 54 28.04 17.20 -11.02
CA VAL A 54 27.87 18.19 -12.08
C VAL A 54 27.84 19.60 -11.50
N GLY A 55 28.68 20.49 -12.04
CA GLY A 55 28.75 21.89 -11.61
C GLY A 55 29.47 22.13 -10.28
N ALA A 56 30.24 21.16 -9.77
CA ALA A 56 30.95 21.30 -8.49
C ALA A 56 31.86 22.53 -8.40
N GLU A 57 32.39 23.02 -9.53
CA GLU A 57 33.25 24.20 -9.59
C GLU A 57 32.50 25.54 -9.43
N SER A 58 31.19 25.57 -9.69
CA SER A 58 30.38 26.80 -9.68
C SER A 58 29.40 26.89 -8.50
N VAL A 59 29.27 25.83 -7.70
CA VAL A 59 28.36 25.80 -6.55
C VAL A 59 29.03 26.44 -5.32
N PRO A 60 28.37 27.39 -4.63
CA PRO A 60 28.91 27.97 -3.40
C PRO A 60 29.13 26.90 -2.33
N LEU A 61 30.32 26.91 -1.71
CA LEU A 61 30.68 26.03 -0.59
C LEU A 61 30.62 26.72 0.78
N ILE A 62 30.00 27.90 0.82
CA ILE A 62 29.70 28.66 2.04
C ILE A 62 28.23 28.41 2.38
N ALA A 63 27.94 28.07 3.64
CA ALA A 63 26.61 27.64 4.06
C ALA A 63 25.52 28.72 3.86
N GLU A 64 25.89 30.00 3.97
CA GLU A 64 25.01 31.14 3.73
C GLU A 64 24.61 31.31 2.27
N ASP A 65 25.41 30.80 1.33
CA ASP A 65 25.25 31.04 -0.11
C ASP A 65 24.70 29.80 -0.83
N ASN A 66 24.89 28.61 -0.27
CA ASN A 66 24.43 27.38 -0.88
C ASN A 66 22.93 27.15 -0.67
N LEU A 67 22.19 26.86 -1.75
CA LEU A 67 20.74 26.70 -1.71
C LEU A 67 20.28 25.65 -0.69
N ILE A 68 20.90 24.47 -0.64
CA ILE A 68 20.51 23.38 0.27
C ILE A 68 20.59 23.83 1.73
N THR A 69 21.69 24.46 2.12
CA THR A 69 21.91 24.90 3.51
C THR A 69 21.11 26.17 3.83
N ARG A 70 20.88 27.06 2.86
CA ARG A 70 19.98 28.21 3.03
C ARG A 70 18.55 27.77 3.30
N THR A 71 18.03 26.83 2.50
CA THR A 71 16.71 26.23 2.72
C THR A 71 16.64 25.57 4.08
N ALA A 72 17.68 24.81 4.46
CA ALA A 72 17.70 24.17 5.76
C ALA A 72 17.66 25.20 6.91
N VAL A 73 18.44 26.28 6.80
CA VAL A 73 18.45 27.35 7.81
C VAL A 73 17.14 28.12 7.84
N TYR A 74 16.47 28.33 6.71
CA TYR A 74 15.13 28.92 6.68
C TYR A 74 14.16 28.10 7.55
N VAL A 75 14.07 26.79 7.29
CA VAL A 75 13.20 25.89 8.06
C VAL A 75 13.58 25.87 9.54
N LEU A 76 14.86 25.72 9.87
CA LEU A 76 15.33 25.73 11.26
C LEU A 76 14.95 27.04 11.99
N ARG A 77 15.08 28.18 11.33
CA ARG A 77 14.75 29.48 11.92
C ARG A 77 13.26 29.65 12.15
N CYS A 78 12.38 29.12 11.29
CA CYS A 78 10.94 29.07 11.57
C CYS A 78 10.64 28.34 12.88
N HIS A 79 11.48 27.37 13.25
CA HIS A 79 11.39 26.60 14.50
C HIS A 79 12.28 27.16 15.63
N GLY A 80 12.72 28.42 15.56
CA GLY A 80 13.49 29.08 16.61
C GLY A 80 14.97 28.67 16.69
N VAL A 81 15.46 27.93 15.70
CA VAL A 81 16.85 27.46 15.61
C VAL A 81 17.64 28.32 14.62
N ARG A 82 18.60 29.12 15.11
CA ARG A 82 19.25 30.18 14.30
C ARG A 82 20.23 29.68 13.23
N ALA A 83 20.88 28.56 13.51
CA ALA A 83 21.95 27.93 12.76
C ALA A 83 21.90 26.42 13.01
N PHE A 84 22.74 25.62 12.33
CA PHE A 84 22.76 24.18 12.60
C PHE A 84 23.05 23.91 14.09
N PRO A 85 22.21 23.11 14.80
CA PRO A 85 22.29 22.96 16.26
C PRO A 85 23.65 22.48 16.78
N ALA A 86 24.33 21.67 15.98
CA ALA A 86 25.69 21.22 16.21
C ALA A 86 26.47 21.32 14.89
N GLU A 87 27.79 21.32 15.00
CA GLU A 87 28.68 21.32 13.84
C GLU A 87 28.30 20.20 12.88
N THR A 88 27.86 20.58 11.68
CA THR A 88 27.30 19.70 10.68
C THR A 88 28.16 19.74 9.42
N HIS A 89 28.52 18.59 8.90
CA HIS A 89 29.15 18.45 7.59
C HIS A 89 28.15 17.87 6.60
N VAL A 90 27.82 18.64 5.57
CA VAL A 90 26.97 18.21 4.46
C VAL A 90 27.86 17.91 3.25
N HIS A 91 27.98 16.66 2.88
CA HIS A 91 28.61 16.25 1.63
C HIS A 91 27.54 15.99 0.58
N VAL A 92 27.56 16.80 -0.48
CA VAL A 92 26.58 16.79 -1.56
C VAL A 92 27.15 16.05 -2.76
N LYS A 93 26.43 15.05 -3.25
CA LYS A 93 26.70 14.38 -4.52
C LYS A 93 25.54 14.63 -5.46
N ASN A 94 25.78 15.43 -6.50
CA ASN A 94 24.74 15.83 -7.44
C ASN A 94 25.08 15.47 -8.89
N PRO A 95 24.54 14.37 -9.43
CA PRO A 95 24.65 14.03 -10.84
C PRO A 95 23.58 14.71 -11.71
N ILE A 96 22.67 15.49 -11.12
CA ILE A 96 21.58 16.17 -11.83
C ILE A 96 22.16 17.40 -12.56
N PRO A 97 21.92 17.55 -13.88
CA PRO A 97 22.43 18.69 -14.63
C PRO A 97 21.80 20.02 -14.16
N LEU A 98 22.64 20.96 -13.70
CA LEU A 98 22.24 22.29 -13.25
C LEU A 98 21.71 23.13 -14.43
N GLY A 99 20.67 23.92 -14.20
CA GLY A 99 20.14 24.88 -15.20
C GLY A 99 19.59 24.26 -16.49
N ARG A 100 19.40 22.94 -16.53
CA ARG A 100 19.15 22.19 -17.77
C ARG A 100 17.75 21.58 -17.90
N GLY A 101 16.89 21.71 -16.90
CA GLY A 101 15.49 21.29 -16.97
C GLY A 101 15.15 19.95 -16.31
N LEU A 102 16.07 19.36 -15.54
CA LEU A 102 15.84 18.14 -14.75
C LEU A 102 15.65 18.43 -13.25
N GLY A 103 15.07 19.58 -12.90
CA GLY A 103 14.62 19.83 -11.52
C GLY A 103 15.72 19.91 -10.46
N SER A 104 16.97 20.26 -10.81
CA SER A 104 18.05 20.30 -9.81
C SER A 104 17.81 21.32 -8.70
N SER A 105 17.10 22.43 -8.98
CA SER A 105 16.72 23.42 -7.95
C SER A 105 15.72 22.81 -6.97
N ALA A 106 14.66 22.18 -7.47
CA ALA A 106 13.66 21.50 -6.66
C ALA A 106 14.27 20.39 -5.81
N ALA A 107 15.18 19.59 -6.38
CA ALA A 107 15.89 18.57 -5.62
C ALA A 107 16.73 19.18 -4.48
N ALA A 108 17.38 20.32 -4.72
CA ALA A 108 18.14 21.04 -3.70
C ALA A 108 17.25 21.63 -2.59
N VAL A 109 16.12 22.24 -2.95
CA VAL A 109 15.13 22.78 -1.99
C VAL A 109 14.57 21.65 -1.12
N VAL A 110 14.06 20.58 -1.74
CA VAL A 110 13.54 19.41 -1.01
C VAL A 110 14.63 18.81 -0.12
N GLY A 111 15.85 18.65 -0.64
CA GLY A 111 17.01 18.18 0.13
C GLY A 111 17.32 19.06 1.33
N GLY A 112 17.22 20.38 1.19
CA GLY A 112 17.39 21.35 2.29
C GLY A 112 16.31 21.25 3.36
N VAL A 113 15.05 21.09 2.97
CA VAL A 113 13.94 20.88 3.93
C VAL A 113 14.13 19.59 4.73
N PHE A 114 14.50 18.49 4.06
CA PHE A 114 14.84 17.24 4.74
C PHE A 114 16.07 17.40 5.63
N LEU A 115 17.11 18.10 5.17
CA LEU A 115 18.31 18.37 5.96
C LEU A 115 17.95 19.08 7.27
N ALA A 116 17.13 20.14 7.23
CA ALA A 116 16.64 20.82 8.42
C ALA A 116 15.86 19.90 9.35
N ASN A 117 14.96 19.10 8.79
CA ASN A 117 14.17 18.16 9.56
C ASN A 117 15.05 17.15 10.32
N GLU A 118 16.11 16.66 9.68
CA GLU A 118 17.04 15.70 10.27
C GLU A 118 17.94 16.34 11.34
N VAL A 119 18.60 17.46 11.03
CA VAL A 119 19.55 18.10 11.96
C VAL A 119 18.85 18.81 13.11
N GLY A 120 17.64 19.32 12.87
CA GLY A 120 16.79 19.98 13.86
C GLY A 120 15.87 19.05 14.63
N ASN A 121 15.76 17.78 14.24
CA ASN A 121 14.82 16.80 14.79
C ASN A 121 13.37 17.35 14.84
N LEU A 122 12.93 17.96 13.73
CA LEU A 122 11.68 18.75 13.68
C LEU A 122 10.42 17.90 13.53
N GLN A 123 10.55 16.64 13.09
CA GLN A 123 9.45 15.69 12.89
C GLN A 123 8.35 16.19 11.95
N LEU A 124 8.72 16.92 10.90
CA LEU A 124 7.79 17.44 9.90
C LEU A 124 7.17 16.31 9.07
N SER A 125 5.88 16.42 8.77
CA SER A 125 5.22 15.56 7.79
C SER A 125 5.61 15.96 6.36
N LYS A 126 5.55 15.04 5.39
CA LYS A 126 5.80 15.40 3.97
C LYS A 126 4.86 16.51 3.48
N ALA A 127 3.61 16.55 3.94
CA ALA A 127 2.68 17.63 3.63
C ALA A 127 3.20 18.99 4.12
N ARG A 128 3.73 19.03 5.35
CA ARG A 128 4.32 20.26 5.87
C ARG A 128 5.63 20.63 5.17
N MET A 129 6.43 19.64 4.81
CA MET A 129 7.64 19.85 4.01
C MET A 129 7.32 20.43 2.64
N LEU A 130 6.20 20.03 2.03
CA LEU A 130 5.73 20.62 0.77
C LEU A 130 5.46 22.11 0.93
N ASP A 131 4.81 22.56 2.02
CA ASP A 131 4.59 24.00 2.26
C ASP A 131 5.91 24.78 2.32
N TYR A 132 6.92 24.26 3.02
CA TYR A 132 8.25 24.86 3.05
C TYR A 132 8.90 24.90 1.66
N CYS A 133 8.76 23.82 0.88
CA CYS A 133 9.28 23.79 -0.49
C CYS A 133 8.56 24.81 -1.38
N LEU A 134 7.24 24.96 -1.25
CA LEU A 134 6.42 25.86 -2.07
C LEU A 134 6.66 27.34 -1.76
N MET A 135 7.12 27.63 -0.54
CA MET A 135 7.56 28.97 -0.17
C MET A 135 8.81 29.40 -0.96
N GLU A 136 9.72 28.47 -1.23
CA GLU A 136 10.93 28.75 -2.01
C GLU A 136 10.72 28.58 -3.52
N GLU A 137 9.99 27.54 -3.90
CA GLU A 137 9.69 27.18 -5.28
C GLU A 137 8.18 27.22 -5.49
N ARG A 138 7.71 28.37 -6.00
CA ARG A 138 6.29 28.69 -6.18
C ARG A 138 5.55 27.83 -7.22
N HIS A 139 6.18 26.75 -7.70
CA HIS A 139 5.66 25.90 -8.77
C HIS A 139 5.63 24.48 -8.22
N PRO A 140 4.43 23.91 -8.01
CA PRO A 140 4.30 22.70 -7.22
C PRO A 140 4.75 21.44 -7.94
N ASP A 141 4.77 21.45 -9.27
CA ASP A 141 5.02 20.28 -10.11
C ASP A 141 6.40 19.63 -9.87
N ASN A 142 7.48 20.41 -9.83
CA ASN A 142 8.83 19.90 -9.58
C ASN A 142 9.02 19.41 -8.16
N VAL A 143 8.67 20.26 -7.18
CA VAL A 143 8.90 19.94 -5.76
C VAL A 143 8.04 18.77 -5.29
N ALA A 144 6.79 18.68 -5.75
CA ALA A 144 5.95 17.54 -5.41
C ALA A 144 6.48 16.24 -6.04
N ALA A 145 6.96 16.28 -7.29
CA ALA A 145 7.58 15.12 -7.92
C ALA A 145 8.82 14.68 -7.13
N ALA A 146 9.74 15.59 -6.83
CA ALA A 146 10.95 15.27 -6.05
C ALA A 146 10.62 14.75 -4.63
N LEU A 147 9.60 15.30 -3.98
CA LEU A 147 9.19 14.96 -2.61
C LEU A 147 8.46 13.61 -2.51
N TYR A 148 7.48 13.38 -3.38
CA TYR A 148 6.54 12.25 -3.31
C TYR A 148 6.83 11.10 -4.28
N GLY A 149 7.53 11.37 -5.38
CA GLY A 149 7.89 10.36 -6.37
C GLY A 149 6.82 10.03 -7.40
N GLY A 150 7.25 9.36 -8.47
CA GLY A 150 6.44 8.92 -9.60
C GLY A 150 5.86 10.06 -10.43
N PHE A 151 4.74 9.78 -11.11
CA PHE A 151 4.01 10.72 -11.96
C PHE A 151 2.93 11.43 -11.16
N VAL A 152 3.00 12.75 -11.03
CA VAL A 152 2.15 13.54 -10.13
C VAL A 152 1.43 14.67 -10.85
N GLY A 153 0.23 14.99 -10.35
CA GLY A 153 -0.52 16.20 -10.67
C GLY A 153 -0.64 17.08 -9.44
N THR A 154 -0.51 18.39 -9.61
CA THR A 154 -0.48 19.35 -8.51
C THR A 154 -1.36 20.56 -8.75
N TYR A 155 -1.82 21.18 -7.67
CA TYR A 155 -2.48 22.49 -7.72
C TYR A 155 -2.18 23.28 -6.45
N LEU A 156 -2.30 24.61 -6.54
CA LEU A 156 -2.18 25.53 -5.41
C LEU A 156 -3.57 25.87 -4.87
N ASN A 157 -3.70 26.01 -3.56
CA ASN A 157 -4.94 26.45 -2.93
C ASN A 157 -5.11 27.97 -3.01
N GLU A 158 -6.37 28.43 -2.96
CA GLU A 158 -6.65 29.84 -2.67
C GLU A 158 -6.31 30.11 -1.20
N LEU A 159 -5.36 31.01 -0.97
CA LEU A 159 -4.94 31.42 0.37
C LEU A 159 -5.69 32.70 0.79
N SER A 160 -5.73 32.98 2.09
CA SER A 160 -6.24 34.28 2.57
C SER A 160 -5.35 35.42 2.04
N PRO A 161 -5.84 36.66 1.96
CA PRO A 161 -5.01 37.80 1.56
C PRO A 161 -3.73 37.93 2.41
N GLU A 162 -3.81 37.68 3.71
CA GLU A 162 -2.66 37.72 4.63
C GLU A 162 -1.64 36.61 4.33
N ASP A 163 -2.11 35.40 4.01
CA ASP A 163 -1.23 34.28 3.67
C ASP A 163 -0.66 34.38 2.24
N THR A 164 -1.37 35.05 1.33
CA THR A 164 -0.89 35.38 -0.01
C THR A 164 0.27 36.38 0.06
N GLU A 165 0.11 37.45 0.86
CA GLU A 165 1.17 38.43 1.08
C GLU A 165 2.42 37.77 1.67
N ARG A 166 2.26 36.81 2.59
CA ARG A 166 3.37 36.01 3.13
C ARG A 166 4.07 35.18 2.05
N LEU A 167 3.31 34.44 1.24
CA LEU A 167 3.86 33.61 0.16
C LEU A 167 4.65 34.42 -0.88
N GLU A 168 4.29 35.70 -1.05
CA GLU A 168 4.94 36.60 -2.00
C GLU A 168 6.29 37.16 -1.51
N ILE A 169 6.63 37.03 -0.23
CA ILE A 169 7.89 37.52 0.34
C ILE A 169 9.07 36.72 -0.24
N PRO A 170 10.02 37.35 -0.97
CA PRO A 170 11.20 36.69 -1.51
C PRO A 170 12.11 36.12 -0.41
N LEU A 171 12.72 34.96 -0.64
CA LEU A 171 13.69 34.36 0.30
C LEU A 171 14.88 35.28 0.59
N THR A 172 15.25 36.16 -0.34
CA THR A 172 16.29 37.18 -0.13
C THR A 172 15.91 38.23 0.91
N GLU A 173 14.62 38.44 1.15
CA GLU A 173 14.10 39.30 2.22
C GLU A 173 13.97 38.52 3.54
N VAL A 174 13.71 37.22 3.46
CA VAL A 174 13.61 36.31 4.61
C VAL A 174 14.98 35.93 5.20
N LEU A 175 15.98 35.76 4.33
CA LEU A 175 17.37 35.45 4.65
C LEU A 175 18.29 36.41 3.84
N PRO A 176 18.48 37.66 4.30
CA PRO A 176 19.30 38.63 3.59
C PRO A 176 20.74 38.14 3.43
N GLN A 177 21.33 38.41 2.26
CA GLN A 177 22.77 38.23 2.05
C GLN A 177 23.55 39.09 3.05
N PRO A 178 24.77 38.71 3.43
CA PRO A 178 25.63 39.53 4.29
C PRO A 178 26.19 40.73 3.50
N ALA A 179 25.31 41.65 3.10
CA ALA A 179 25.64 42.91 2.46
C ALA A 179 24.58 43.96 2.83
N GLY A 180 24.54 44.33 4.11
CA GLY A 180 23.93 45.56 4.64
C GLY A 180 22.49 45.85 4.20
N GLY A 181 21.51 45.38 4.96
CA GLY A 181 20.15 45.93 4.85
C GLY A 181 19.09 45.15 5.62
N VAL A 182 18.73 45.67 6.79
CA VAL A 182 17.55 45.38 7.64
C VAL A 182 17.36 43.92 8.08
N ASP A 183 17.64 43.67 9.35
CA ASP A 183 17.24 42.47 10.10
C ASP A 183 15.69 42.39 10.12
N THR A 184 15.11 41.45 9.37
CA THR A 184 13.65 41.20 9.35
C THR A 184 13.14 40.49 10.62
N GLY A 185 14.02 40.29 11.61
CA GLY A 185 13.72 39.62 12.84
C GLY A 185 14.41 38.26 12.93
N LEU A 186 14.51 37.77 14.16
CA LEU A 186 15.21 36.54 14.53
C LEU A 186 14.50 35.25 14.08
N GLN A 187 13.23 35.35 13.67
CA GLN A 187 12.36 34.27 13.26
C GLN A 187 11.63 34.67 11.97
N PRO A 188 11.93 34.04 10.82
CA PRO A 188 11.27 34.33 9.55
C PRO A 188 9.80 33.92 9.57
N PRO A 189 8.95 34.49 8.69
CA PRO A 189 7.55 34.07 8.58
C PRO A 189 7.47 32.59 8.25
N GLU A 190 6.71 31.88 9.07
CA GLU A 190 6.40 30.48 8.84
C GLU A 190 5.49 30.36 7.60
N PRO A 191 5.71 29.40 6.69
CA PRO A 191 4.89 29.31 5.48
C PRO A 191 3.44 28.97 5.85
N PRO A 192 2.44 29.50 5.10
CA PRO A 192 1.05 29.09 5.25
C PRO A 192 0.89 27.57 5.22
N LEU A 193 -0.18 27.07 5.84
CA LEU A 193 -0.50 25.64 5.81
C LEU A 193 -1.30 25.32 4.56
N ASN A 194 -0.99 24.18 3.93
CA ASN A 194 -1.69 23.69 2.74
C ASN A 194 -1.56 24.66 1.55
N ILE A 195 -0.36 25.10 1.20
CA ILE A 195 -0.12 25.97 0.04
C ILE A 195 -0.50 25.27 -1.26
N GLY A 196 -0.23 23.96 -1.34
CA GLY A 196 -0.57 23.15 -2.50
C GLY A 196 -0.86 21.70 -2.15
N HIS A 197 -1.52 21.03 -3.09
CA HIS A 197 -1.83 19.61 -3.02
C HIS A 197 -1.29 18.86 -4.23
N TYR A 198 -1.19 17.55 -4.06
CA TYR A 198 -0.80 16.65 -5.14
C TYR A 198 -1.73 15.44 -5.19
N THR A 199 -1.76 14.82 -6.35
CA THR A 199 -2.24 13.46 -6.55
C THR A 199 -1.18 12.69 -7.34
N LYS A 200 -1.09 11.38 -7.10
CA LYS A 200 -0.22 10.50 -7.87
C LYS A 200 -1.05 9.79 -8.92
N PHE A 201 -0.63 9.89 -10.17
CA PHE A 201 -1.23 9.18 -11.28
C PHE A 201 -0.57 7.83 -11.49
N THR A 202 -1.28 6.93 -12.16
CA THR A 202 -0.72 5.65 -12.59
C THR A 202 0.28 5.88 -13.74
N TRP A 203 1.37 5.14 -13.72
CA TRP A 203 2.36 5.13 -14.79
C TRP A 203 2.50 3.71 -15.35
N SER A 204 2.48 3.58 -16.67
CA SER A 204 2.69 2.30 -17.34
C SER A 204 4.17 1.90 -17.29
N PRO A 205 4.53 0.73 -16.74
CA PRO A 205 5.92 0.30 -16.61
C PRO A 205 6.62 0.05 -17.96
N ALA A 206 5.84 -0.05 -19.05
CA ALA A 206 6.37 -0.13 -20.41
C ALA A 206 7.00 1.20 -20.87
N ILE A 207 6.62 2.34 -20.28
CA ILE A 207 7.09 3.67 -20.70
C ILE A 207 8.38 4.02 -19.98
N LYS A 208 9.42 4.34 -20.76
CA LYS A 208 10.69 4.91 -20.27
C LYS A 208 10.89 6.33 -20.82
N CYS A 209 11.76 7.07 -20.15
CA CYS A 209 12.07 8.46 -20.44
C CYS A 209 13.45 8.58 -21.06
N ILE A 210 13.51 9.00 -22.32
CA ILE A 210 14.75 9.39 -22.99
C ILE A 210 14.93 10.89 -22.73
N CYS A 211 15.92 11.25 -21.93
CA CYS A 211 16.25 12.63 -21.62
C CYS A 211 17.47 13.08 -22.43
N ILE A 212 17.27 13.95 -23.42
CA ILE A 212 18.36 14.59 -24.17
C ILE A 212 18.74 15.87 -23.47
N ILE A 213 20.02 16.01 -23.10
CA ILE A 213 20.53 17.05 -22.21
C ILE A 213 21.55 17.90 -22.97
N PRO A 214 21.13 19.04 -23.54
CA PRO A 214 22.05 20.00 -24.15
C PRO A 214 23.05 20.59 -23.15
N GLN A 215 24.28 20.82 -23.61
CA GLN A 215 25.38 21.37 -22.81
C GLN A 215 25.34 22.91 -22.74
N PHE A 216 24.16 23.48 -22.47
CA PHE A 216 23.96 24.90 -22.16
C PHE A 216 22.81 25.05 -21.16
N GLU A 217 22.67 26.23 -20.56
CA GLU A 217 21.67 26.48 -19.52
C GLU A 217 20.62 27.48 -19.98
N VAL A 218 19.39 27.27 -19.50
CA VAL A 218 18.30 28.25 -19.62
C VAL A 218 17.73 28.45 -18.21
N SER A 219 17.79 29.68 -17.72
CA SER A 219 17.25 30.01 -16.39
C SER A 219 15.72 30.00 -16.40
N THR A 220 15.12 29.59 -15.28
CA THR A 220 13.66 29.59 -15.09
C THR A 220 13.06 30.97 -15.34
N ALA A 221 13.75 32.04 -14.90
CA ALA A 221 13.33 33.42 -15.15
C ALA A 221 13.26 33.75 -16.65
N LYS A 222 14.27 33.38 -17.44
CA LYS A 222 14.28 33.59 -18.89
C LYS A 222 13.18 32.79 -19.58
N ALA A 223 12.97 31.55 -19.16
CA ALA A 223 11.92 30.68 -19.70
C ALA A 223 10.49 31.13 -19.35
N ARG A 224 10.31 31.87 -18.25
CA ARG A 224 9.03 32.51 -17.91
C ARG A 224 8.84 33.85 -18.62
N ALA A 225 9.91 34.64 -18.80
CA ALA A 225 9.83 35.95 -19.44
C ALA A 225 9.38 35.92 -20.92
N VAL A 226 9.48 34.76 -21.59
CA VAL A 226 8.99 34.58 -22.97
C VAL A 226 7.51 34.18 -23.04
N LEU A 227 6.87 33.87 -21.91
CA LEU A 227 5.47 33.51 -21.85
C LEU A 227 4.59 34.76 -21.94
N PRO A 228 3.44 34.71 -22.61
CA PRO A 228 2.53 35.84 -22.67
C PRO A 228 1.81 36.04 -21.33
N ASP A 229 1.45 37.28 -21.03
CA ASP A 229 0.65 37.61 -19.84
C ASP A 229 -0.79 37.08 -19.93
N THR A 230 -1.28 36.83 -21.15
CA THR A 230 -2.65 36.35 -21.40
C THR A 230 -2.67 35.28 -22.48
N TYR A 231 -3.60 34.33 -22.33
CA TYR A 231 -3.83 33.26 -23.31
C TYR A 231 -5.22 33.39 -23.94
N SER A 232 -5.33 32.95 -25.19
CA SER A 232 -6.63 32.88 -25.83
C SER A 232 -7.48 31.78 -25.18
N ARG A 233 -8.79 32.01 -25.08
CA ARG A 233 -9.74 30.97 -24.62
C ARG A 233 -9.60 29.66 -25.40
N LYS A 234 -9.30 29.75 -26.70
CA LYS A 234 -9.11 28.59 -27.58
C LYS A 234 -7.91 27.75 -27.14
N ASP A 235 -6.81 28.40 -26.80
CA ASP A 235 -5.57 27.69 -26.43
C ASP A 235 -5.66 27.15 -24.99
N ALA A 236 -6.31 27.88 -24.08
CA ALA A 236 -6.63 27.38 -22.74
C ALA A 236 -7.49 26.09 -22.81
N ILE A 237 -8.59 26.10 -23.58
CA ILE A 237 -9.44 24.92 -23.77
C ILE A 237 -8.65 23.77 -24.42
N PHE A 238 -7.82 24.08 -25.43
CA PHE A 238 -6.98 23.08 -26.10
C PHE A 238 -6.07 22.33 -25.12
N ASN A 239 -5.42 23.07 -24.21
CA ASN A 239 -4.54 22.49 -23.20
C ASN A 239 -5.32 21.69 -22.15
N MET A 240 -6.44 22.22 -21.63
CA MET A 240 -7.25 21.52 -20.63
C MET A 240 -7.73 20.15 -21.13
N GLN A 241 -8.18 20.07 -22.38
CA GLN A 241 -8.61 18.81 -23.00
C GLN A 241 -7.47 17.78 -23.01
N ARG A 242 -6.27 18.21 -23.36
CA ARG A 242 -5.09 17.34 -23.51
C ARG A 242 -4.53 16.91 -22.17
N LEU A 243 -4.48 17.82 -21.21
CA LEU A 243 -4.09 17.53 -19.84
C LEU A 243 -4.99 16.45 -19.21
N ALA A 244 -6.31 16.57 -19.37
CA ALA A 244 -7.27 15.59 -18.86
C ALA A 244 -7.04 14.19 -19.46
N VAL A 245 -6.73 14.11 -20.75
CA VAL A 245 -6.42 12.85 -21.43
C VAL A 245 -5.05 12.31 -21.00
N LEU A 246 -4.02 13.15 -20.99
CA LEU A 246 -2.63 12.74 -20.70
C LEU A 246 -2.50 12.12 -19.30
N ALA A 247 -3.16 12.70 -18.30
CA ALA A 247 -3.13 12.24 -16.91
C ALA A 247 -3.59 10.78 -16.74
N THR A 248 -4.40 10.27 -17.67
CA THR A 248 -4.90 8.89 -17.65
C THR A 248 -4.23 8.00 -18.71
N ALA A 249 -3.90 8.55 -19.88
CA ALA A 249 -3.30 7.82 -20.99
C ALA A 249 -1.95 7.18 -20.63
N LEU A 250 -1.11 7.89 -19.86
CA LEU A 250 0.20 7.39 -19.44
C LEU A 250 0.13 6.22 -18.43
N GLY A 251 -1.03 5.99 -17.83
CA GLY A 251 -1.26 4.89 -16.89
C GLY A 251 -1.86 3.63 -17.52
N GLN A 252 -2.15 3.64 -18.82
CA GLN A 252 -2.79 2.50 -19.49
C GLN A 252 -1.83 1.31 -19.63
N ALA A 253 -2.35 0.10 -19.45
CA ALA A 253 -1.56 -1.14 -19.53
C ALA A 253 -0.87 -1.31 -20.89
N THR A 254 -1.49 -0.83 -21.96
CA THR A 254 -0.92 -0.77 -23.31
C THR A 254 -0.91 0.69 -23.77
N PRO A 255 0.26 1.35 -23.78
CA PRO A 255 0.35 2.75 -24.21
C PRO A 255 -0.07 2.92 -25.67
N ASP A 256 -1.02 3.82 -25.93
CA ASP A 256 -1.44 4.21 -27.28
C ASP A 256 -0.57 5.38 -27.77
N PRO A 257 0.30 5.17 -28.79
CA PRO A 257 1.21 6.21 -29.26
C PRO A 257 0.49 7.43 -29.85
N ASP A 258 -0.61 7.24 -30.59
CA ASP A 258 -1.33 8.35 -31.24
C ASP A 258 -2.07 9.19 -30.20
N LEU A 259 -2.68 8.53 -29.21
CA LEU A 259 -3.36 9.19 -28.10
C LEU A 259 -2.37 9.99 -27.25
N ILE A 260 -1.26 9.37 -26.83
CA ILE A 260 -0.26 10.01 -25.96
C ILE A 260 0.41 11.17 -26.69
N TYR A 261 0.83 10.99 -27.95
CA TYR A 261 1.47 12.04 -28.73
C TYR A 261 0.55 13.25 -28.90
N THR A 262 -0.73 13.01 -29.19
CA THR A 262 -1.74 14.08 -29.34
C THR A 262 -2.04 14.76 -28.00
N ALA A 263 -2.07 14.00 -26.91
CA ALA A 263 -2.30 14.51 -25.56
C ALA A 263 -1.09 15.27 -25.00
N MET A 264 0.13 15.04 -25.51
CA MET A 264 1.32 15.81 -25.13
C MET A 264 1.46 17.15 -25.86
N GLN A 265 0.59 17.46 -26.83
CA GLN A 265 0.64 18.74 -27.53
C GLN A 265 0.29 19.90 -26.60
N ASP A 266 1.08 20.97 -26.68
CA ASP A 266 0.98 22.13 -25.80
C ASP A 266 0.82 23.44 -26.58
N LYS A 267 0.08 24.36 -25.98
CA LYS A 267 -0.08 25.73 -26.45
C LYS A 267 0.15 26.80 -25.39
N LEU A 268 0.46 26.42 -24.15
CA LEU A 268 0.62 27.39 -23.07
C LEU A 268 2.07 27.79 -22.85
N HIS A 269 3.04 26.89 -23.01
CA HIS A 269 4.44 27.20 -22.65
C HIS A 269 5.46 26.79 -23.70
N GLN A 270 5.34 25.61 -24.28
CA GLN A 270 6.31 25.03 -25.20
C GLN A 270 6.48 25.87 -26.47
N PRO A 271 5.42 26.35 -27.16
CA PRO A 271 5.60 27.15 -28.37
C PRO A 271 6.33 28.48 -28.15
N TYR A 272 6.25 29.03 -26.95
CA TYR A 272 6.91 30.27 -26.55
C TYR A 272 8.36 30.02 -26.12
N ARG A 273 8.60 28.89 -25.43
CA ARG A 273 9.93 28.50 -24.94
C ARG A 273 10.82 27.91 -26.03
N GLN A 274 10.26 27.35 -27.10
CA GLN A 274 11.07 26.68 -28.13
C GLN A 274 12.09 27.60 -28.80
N GLY A 275 11.82 28.92 -28.88
CA GLY A 275 12.78 29.90 -29.40
C GLY A 275 14.03 30.09 -28.55
N LEU A 276 14.05 29.58 -27.31
CA LEU A 276 15.22 29.60 -26.43
C LEU A 276 16.18 28.45 -26.71
N ILE A 277 15.78 27.47 -27.52
CA ILE A 277 16.49 26.21 -27.72
C ILE A 277 16.66 26.00 -29.22
N PRO A 278 17.86 26.26 -29.78
CA PRO A 278 18.11 26.08 -31.20
C PRO A 278 17.82 24.63 -31.65
N GLY A 279 17.18 24.47 -32.82
CA GLY A 279 16.83 23.18 -33.40
C GLY A 279 15.56 22.52 -32.83
N LEU A 280 14.96 23.07 -31.76
CA LEU A 280 13.83 22.43 -31.10
C LEU A 280 12.56 22.44 -31.94
N THR A 281 12.33 23.50 -32.71
CA THR A 281 11.13 23.60 -33.56
C THR A 281 11.14 22.48 -34.61
N GLU A 282 12.30 22.25 -35.23
CA GLU A 282 12.50 21.16 -36.19
C GLU A 282 12.35 19.79 -35.53
N ILE A 283 12.90 19.59 -34.32
CA ILE A 283 12.77 18.35 -33.56
C ILE A 283 11.30 18.02 -33.29
N LEU A 284 10.55 18.96 -32.71
CA LEU A 284 9.14 18.73 -32.33
C LEU A 284 8.23 18.49 -33.54
N GLN A 285 8.59 19.02 -34.71
CA GLN A 285 7.85 18.81 -35.96
C GLN A 285 8.23 17.51 -36.69
N SER A 286 9.46 17.03 -36.55
CA SER A 286 9.98 15.87 -37.28
C SER A 286 9.85 14.54 -36.52
N VAL A 287 9.80 14.60 -35.19
CA VAL A 287 9.80 13.43 -34.31
C VAL A 287 8.37 13.11 -33.87
N THR A 288 7.76 12.12 -34.53
CA THR A 288 6.40 11.64 -34.29
C THR A 288 6.39 10.11 -34.14
N PRO A 289 5.34 9.51 -33.56
CA PRO A 289 5.21 8.05 -33.48
C PRO A 289 5.25 7.36 -34.86
N GLN A 290 4.81 8.06 -35.92
CA GLN A 290 4.84 7.54 -37.28
C GLN A 290 6.24 7.58 -37.90
N SER A 291 7.04 8.61 -37.58
CA SER A 291 8.42 8.70 -38.08
C SER A 291 9.42 7.89 -37.25
N HIS A 292 9.14 7.69 -35.96
CA HIS A 292 10.00 7.00 -35.00
C HIS A 292 9.21 5.93 -34.23
N PRO A 293 9.17 4.69 -34.72
CA PRO A 293 8.52 3.59 -34.02
C PRO A 293 9.03 3.46 -32.58
N GLY A 294 8.13 3.18 -31.64
CA GLY A 294 8.45 3.11 -30.20
C GLY A 294 8.25 4.40 -29.44
N LEU A 295 8.29 5.56 -30.11
CA LEU A 295 8.00 6.87 -29.52
C LEU A 295 6.51 7.00 -29.21
N LEU A 296 6.20 7.47 -28.00
CA LEU A 296 4.85 7.82 -27.56
C LEU A 296 4.62 9.34 -27.55
N GLY A 297 5.65 10.11 -27.24
CA GLY A 297 5.54 11.57 -27.23
C GLY A 297 6.83 12.26 -26.86
N ILE A 298 6.90 13.56 -27.14
CA ILE A 298 8.12 14.36 -26.96
C ILE A 298 7.74 15.78 -26.54
N CYS A 299 8.42 16.31 -25.52
CA CYS A 299 8.19 17.66 -25.03
C CYS A 299 9.45 18.24 -24.37
N LEU A 300 9.35 19.51 -23.97
CA LEU A 300 10.31 20.13 -23.07
C LEU A 300 10.21 19.57 -21.64
N SER A 301 11.36 19.45 -20.98
CA SER A 301 11.47 19.12 -19.56
C SER A 301 11.62 20.40 -18.74
N GLY A 302 10.53 20.83 -18.11
CA GLY A 302 10.51 21.99 -17.24
C GLY A 302 10.80 23.32 -17.97
N ALA A 303 11.65 24.14 -17.38
CA ALA A 303 12.05 25.44 -17.91
C ALA A 303 13.40 25.41 -18.65
N GLY A 304 14.07 24.27 -18.67
CA GLY A 304 15.40 24.13 -19.25
C GLY A 304 15.40 23.55 -20.67
N PRO A 305 16.59 23.44 -21.30
CA PRO A 305 16.76 22.92 -22.64
C PRO A 305 16.62 21.40 -22.81
N THR A 306 16.48 20.64 -21.72
CA THR A 306 16.32 19.16 -21.81
C THR A 306 15.05 18.79 -22.56
N ILE A 307 15.18 17.84 -23.50
CA ILE A 307 14.06 17.25 -24.22
C ILE A 307 13.72 15.91 -23.59
N LEU A 308 12.46 15.74 -23.21
CA LEU A 308 11.90 14.50 -22.69
C LEU A 308 11.13 13.80 -23.80
N ALA A 309 11.60 12.62 -24.21
CA ALA A 309 10.86 11.72 -25.07
C ALA A 309 10.39 10.49 -24.28
N LEU A 310 9.10 10.18 -24.39
CA LEU A 310 8.48 8.99 -23.81
C LEU A 310 8.45 7.90 -24.89
N ALA A 311 8.94 6.71 -24.56
CA ALA A 311 9.01 5.60 -25.51
C ALA A 311 8.82 4.25 -24.82
N THR A 312 8.47 3.23 -25.59
CA THR A 312 8.35 1.82 -25.13
C THR A 312 9.49 0.94 -25.60
N ASP A 313 10.09 1.27 -26.74
CA ASP A 313 11.25 0.61 -27.32
C ASP A 313 12.05 1.60 -28.21
N ASN A 314 13.05 1.10 -28.95
CA ASN A 314 13.91 1.86 -29.86
C ASN A 314 14.64 3.06 -29.22
N PHE A 315 14.93 2.98 -27.91
CA PHE A 315 15.47 4.08 -27.13
C PHE A 315 16.75 4.68 -27.71
N ASP A 316 17.73 3.84 -28.04
CA ASP A 316 19.02 4.29 -28.58
C ASP A 316 18.85 4.99 -29.94
N SER A 317 18.05 4.42 -30.84
CA SER A 317 17.81 4.99 -32.16
C SER A 317 17.11 6.35 -32.10
N ILE A 318 16.10 6.49 -31.23
CA ILE A 318 15.42 7.76 -31.00
C ILE A 318 16.41 8.78 -30.40
N ALA A 319 17.22 8.36 -29.43
CA ALA A 319 18.20 9.24 -28.80
C ALA A 319 19.27 9.71 -29.80
N GLU A 320 19.85 8.81 -30.57
CA GLU A 320 20.86 9.10 -31.60
C GLU A 320 20.33 10.11 -32.62
N TYR A 321 19.11 9.93 -33.11
CA TYR A 321 18.48 10.89 -34.03
C TYR A 321 18.37 12.30 -33.41
N LEU A 322 17.93 12.39 -32.16
CA LEU A 322 17.81 13.67 -31.46
C LEU A 322 19.18 14.34 -31.24
N LEU A 323 20.22 13.56 -30.92
CA LEU A 323 21.59 14.05 -30.81
C LEU A 323 22.10 14.61 -32.14
N GLU A 324 21.79 13.94 -33.26
CA GLU A 324 22.16 14.41 -34.60
C GLU A 324 21.47 15.73 -34.95
N GLN A 325 20.21 15.95 -34.54
CA GLN A 325 19.55 17.23 -34.77
C GLN A 325 20.25 18.38 -34.03
N PHE A 326 20.57 18.19 -32.74
CA PHE A 326 21.32 19.20 -31.98
C PHE A 326 22.74 19.42 -32.51
N LYS A 327 23.38 18.38 -33.06
CA LYS A 327 24.68 18.50 -33.70
C LYS A 327 24.67 19.42 -34.92
N LYS A 328 23.57 19.49 -35.68
CA LYS A 328 23.41 20.43 -36.81
C LYS A 328 23.44 21.89 -36.36
N GLU A 329 22.99 22.14 -35.14
CA GLU A 329 23.03 23.45 -34.47
C GLU A 329 24.35 23.70 -33.71
N ASN A 330 25.35 22.81 -33.86
CA ASN A 330 26.62 22.82 -33.10
C ASN A 330 26.44 22.76 -31.58
N ILE A 331 25.38 22.09 -31.11
CA ILE A 331 25.11 21.91 -29.69
C ILE A 331 25.55 20.49 -29.29
N ALA A 332 26.46 20.40 -28.33
CA ALA A 332 26.80 19.14 -27.69
C ALA A 332 25.67 18.73 -26.75
N CYS A 333 25.31 17.44 -26.78
CA CYS A 333 24.26 16.88 -25.95
C CYS A 333 24.73 15.54 -25.36
N ASP A 334 24.34 15.28 -24.12
CA ASP A 334 24.34 13.94 -23.54
C ASP A 334 22.91 13.39 -23.57
N TRP A 335 22.74 12.09 -23.36
CA TRP A 335 21.42 11.53 -23.09
C TRP A 335 21.42 10.52 -21.96
N LYS A 336 20.26 10.34 -21.34
CA LYS A 336 20.02 9.33 -20.30
C LYS A 336 18.69 8.63 -20.55
N LEU A 337 18.67 7.32 -20.36
CA LEU A 337 17.44 6.56 -20.24
C LEU A 337 17.07 6.46 -18.75
N LEU A 338 15.97 7.10 -18.37
CA LEU A 338 15.49 7.17 -17.00
C LEU A 338 14.10 6.51 -16.89
N VAL A 339 13.77 6.09 -15.67
CA VAL A 339 12.46 5.56 -15.31
C VAL A 339 11.91 6.34 -14.11
N PRO A 340 10.59 6.30 -13.86
CA PRO A 340 10.01 6.98 -12.71
C PRO A 340 10.64 6.52 -11.39
N ALA A 341 10.96 7.49 -10.51
CA ALA A 341 11.39 7.23 -9.15
C ALA A 341 10.18 7.24 -8.22
N GLU A 342 9.62 6.07 -7.92
CA GLU A 342 8.31 5.95 -7.27
C GLU A 342 8.26 6.43 -5.80
N GLU A 343 9.37 6.35 -5.07
CA GLU A 343 9.43 6.60 -3.61
C GLU A 343 9.55 8.09 -3.23
N GLY A 344 9.95 8.93 -4.19
CA GLY A 344 10.28 10.33 -3.92
C GLY A 344 11.55 10.46 -3.08
N THR A 345 11.57 11.44 -2.18
CA THR A 345 12.71 11.65 -1.28
C THR A 345 12.73 10.66 -0.13
N THR A 346 13.92 10.11 0.15
CA THR A 346 14.18 9.11 1.20
C THR A 346 15.33 9.55 2.13
N VAL A 347 15.33 9.04 3.37
CA VAL A 347 16.37 9.31 4.39
C VAL A 347 16.82 8.00 5.04
N VAL A 348 18.13 7.77 5.09
CA VAL A 348 18.78 6.61 5.72
C VAL A 348 19.68 7.07 6.86
N ARG A 349 19.48 6.55 8.08
CA ARG A 349 20.24 6.94 9.29
C ARG A 349 21.11 5.75 9.77
N PRO A 350 22.36 5.96 10.22
CA PRO A 350 23.16 4.87 10.80
C PRO A 350 22.63 4.46 12.16
N SER A 351 22.51 3.15 12.39
CA SER A 351 22.17 2.58 13.69
C SER A 351 23.31 2.77 14.70
N SER A 352 23.02 3.34 15.87
CA SER A 352 23.96 3.46 16.97
C SER A 352 24.14 2.11 17.69
N GLY A 353 25.23 1.40 17.38
CA GLY A 353 25.79 0.38 18.26
C GLY A 353 25.85 -1.05 17.71
N ALA A 354 26.90 -1.34 16.94
CA ALA A 354 27.58 -2.64 16.91
C ALA A 354 28.98 -2.45 16.32
N GLN A 355 29.99 -3.04 16.94
CA GLN A 355 31.41 -2.92 16.59
C GLN A 355 31.73 -3.51 15.21
N LEU A 356 32.66 -2.85 14.51
CA LEU A 356 33.19 -3.18 13.19
C LEU A 356 33.71 -4.63 13.08
N ALA A 357 33.15 -5.39 12.15
CA ALA A 357 33.92 -6.30 11.30
C ALA A 357 33.96 -5.71 9.89
N THR A 358 35.09 -5.90 9.22
CA THR A 358 35.55 -5.29 7.97
C THR A 358 34.54 -5.32 6.82
N GLY A 359 34.57 -4.27 5.99
CA GLY A 359 33.52 -3.91 5.03
C GLY A 359 33.11 -4.98 4.01
N GLU A 360 31.83 -4.94 3.64
CA GLU A 360 31.22 -5.70 2.56
C GLU A 360 30.00 -4.96 1.99
N ALA A 361 29.67 -5.27 0.73
CA ALA A 361 28.65 -4.62 -0.09
C ALA A 361 27.23 -4.63 0.51
N LEU A 362 26.43 -3.60 0.20
CA LEU A 362 25.01 -3.51 0.56
C LEU A 362 24.22 -4.68 -0.02
N THR A 363 23.66 -5.52 0.85
CA THR A 363 22.77 -6.63 0.49
C THR A 363 21.33 -6.32 0.90
N TYR A 364 20.36 -6.98 0.27
CA TYR A 364 18.93 -6.87 0.57
C TYR A 364 18.61 -7.07 2.07
N ALA A 365 19.43 -7.86 2.77
CA ALA A 365 19.39 -8.05 4.23
C ALA A 365 19.57 -6.76 5.05
N SER A 366 20.29 -5.76 4.53
CA SER A 366 20.52 -4.48 5.21
C SER A 366 19.33 -3.51 5.16
N SER A 367 18.33 -3.79 4.32
CA SER A 367 17.02 -3.10 4.30
C SER A 367 16.05 -3.63 5.37
N GLY A 368 16.53 -4.50 6.28
CA GLY A 368 15.69 -5.15 7.29
C GLY A 368 14.93 -6.38 6.75
N VAL A 369 15.27 -6.88 5.56
CA VAL A 369 14.64 -8.06 4.92
C VAL A 369 15.63 -9.21 4.85
N SER A 370 15.58 -10.13 5.80
CA SER A 370 16.55 -11.21 5.91
C SER A 370 16.18 -12.39 5.01
N ILE A 371 16.85 -12.50 3.86
CA ILE A 371 16.78 -13.69 2.99
C ILE A 371 17.17 -14.95 3.79
N ASP A 372 18.12 -14.84 4.73
CA ASP A 372 18.54 -15.95 5.59
C ASP A 372 17.45 -16.36 6.57
N ALA A 373 16.73 -15.41 7.18
CA ALA A 373 15.59 -15.70 8.04
C ALA A 373 14.44 -16.35 7.25
N GLY A 374 14.17 -15.86 6.03
CA GLY A 374 13.23 -16.50 5.10
C GLY A 374 13.64 -17.94 4.77
N ASN A 375 14.91 -18.17 4.43
CA ASN A 375 15.44 -19.52 4.16
C ASN A 375 15.39 -20.43 5.39
N GLN A 376 15.65 -19.90 6.59
CA GLN A 376 15.53 -20.65 7.84
C GLN A 376 14.07 -21.02 8.13
N LEU A 377 13.14 -20.08 7.93
CA LEU A 377 11.71 -20.33 8.05
C LEU A 377 11.28 -21.45 7.11
N VAL A 378 11.62 -21.36 5.82
CA VAL A 378 11.32 -22.39 4.81
C VAL A 378 11.84 -23.76 5.26
N LYS A 379 13.09 -23.86 5.73
CA LYS A 379 13.64 -25.12 6.26
C LYS A 379 12.84 -25.68 7.44
N ARG A 380 12.35 -24.81 8.33
CA ARG A 380 11.61 -25.20 9.54
C ARG A 380 10.19 -25.67 9.22
N ILE A 381 9.53 -25.03 8.26
CA ILE A 381 8.11 -25.32 7.93
C ILE A 381 7.94 -26.41 6.87
N LYS A 382 9.00 -26.80 6.15
CA LYS A 382 8.96 -27.84 5.09
C LYS A 382 8.24 -29.12 5.50
N ALA A 383 8.49 -29.62 6.72
CA ALA A 383 7.82 -30.83 7.21
C ALA A 383 6.32 -30.59 7.45
N SER A 384 5.97 -29.41 7.98
CA SER A 384 4.59 -28.98 8.19
C SER A 384 3.84 -28.85 6.87
N THR A 385 4.41 -28.22 5.85
CA THR A 385 3.76 -28.09 4.53
C THR A 385 3.62 -29.45 3.83
N ALA A 386 4.69 -30.27 3.83
CA ALA A 386 4.65 -31.61 3.22
C ALA A 386 3.60 -32.54 3.87
N SER A 387 3.31 -32.35 5.16
CA SER A 387 2.26 -33.11 5.85
C SER A 387 0.84 -32.81 5.35
N THR A 388 0.65 -31.78 4.53
CA THR A 388 -0.63 -31.41 3.91
C THR A 388 -0.84 -32.04 2.52
N ARG A 389 0.14 -32.81 2.02
CA ARG A 389 0.09 -33.48 0.72
C ARG A 389 -1.23 -34.21 0.50
N ARG A 390 -1.74 -34.10 -0.71
CA ARG A 390 -2.92 -34.83 -1.20
C ARG A 390 -2.70 -35.30 -2.64
N PRO A 391 -3.57 -36.18 -3.18
CA PRO A 391 -3.52 -36.52 -4.60
C PRO A 391 -3.57 -35.25 -5.47
N GLY A 392 -2.60 -35.13 -6.37
CA GLY A 392 -2.43 -33.98 -7.27
C GLY A 392 -1.61 -32.81 -6.72
N ALA A 393 -1.28 -32.75 -5.43
CA ALA A 393 -0.45 -31.67 -4.87
C ALA A 393 0.45 -32.16 -3.71
N ASP A 394 1.75 -32.00 -3.88
CA ASP A 394 2.75 -32.58 -2.97
C ASP A 394 3.02 -31.76 -1.69
N GLY A 395 2.50 -30.52 -1.60
CA GLY A 395 2.75 -29.64 -0.45
C GLY A 395 4.23 -29.23 -0.30
N GLU A 396 4.99 -29.31 -1.39
CA GLU A 396 6.38 -28.89 -1.46
C GLU A 396 6.49 -27.37 -1.66
N ILE A 397 7.40 -26.75 -0.90
CA ILE A 397 7.64 -25.30 -0.92
C ILE A 397 9.10 -24.99 -1.31
N GLY A 398 9.32 -23.79 -1.85
CA GLY A 398 10.63 -23.31 -2.33
C GLY A 398 10.80 -23.30 -3.85
N GLY A 399 9.76 -23.68 -4.61
CA GLY A 399 9.67 -23.45 -6.06
C GLY A 399 8.97 -22.14 -6.40
N PHE A 400 8.83 -21.84 -7.69
CA PHE A 400 8.20 -20.59 -8.19
C PHE A 400 6.69 -20.51 -8.00
N GLY A 401 6.02 -21.64 -7.73
CA GLY A 401 4.57 -21.67 -7.53
C GLY A 401 4.10 -23.05 -7.10
N GLY A 402 2.98 -23.07 -6.39
CA GLY A 402 2.28 -24.29 -6.00
C GLY A 402 1.54 -24.93 -7.16
N LEU A 403 1.67 -26.24 -7.35
CA LEU A 403 1.06 -26.98 -8.44
C LEU A 403 -0.05 -27.90 -7.92
N LEU A 404 -1.11 -28.04 -8.71
CA LEU A 404 -2.19 -28.99 -8.49
C LEU A 404 -2.57 -29.66 -9.82
N ASP A 405 -2.34 -30.97 -9.92
CA ASP A 405 -2.85 -31.80 -11.01
C ASP A 405 -4.29 -32.23 -10.71
N LEU A 406 -5.24 -31.64 -11.43
CA LEU A 406 -6.66 -31.94 -11.30
C LEU A 406 -7.00 -33.40 -11.65
N GLN A 407 -6.33 -33.99 -12.65
CA GLN A 407 -6.58 -35.37 -13.05
C GLN A 407 -6.13 -36.32 -11.94
N ALA A 408 -4.92 -36.11 -11.39
CA ALA A 408 -4.42 -36.88 -10.26
C ALA A 408 -5.23 -36.65 -8.97
N ALA A 409 -5.85 -35.48 -8.81
CA ALA A 409 -6.81 -35.17 -7.74
C ALA A 409 -8.20 -35.80 -7.95
N GLY A 410 -8.41 -36.54 -9.05
CA GLY A 410 -9.66 -37.27 -9.33
C GLY A 410 -10.72 -36.49 -10.11
N TYR A 411 -10.33 -35.43 -10.81
CA TYR A 411 -11.19 -34.65 -11.70
C TYR A 411 -10.89 -35.01 -13.17
N THR A 412 -11.66 -35.96 -13.70
CA THR A 412 -11.51 -36.44 -15.09
C THR A 412 -12.22 -35.56 -16.12
N GLU A 413 -13.11 -34.68 -15.67
CA GLU A 413 -13.77 -33.65 -16.47
C GLU A 413 -13.48 -32.28 -15.87
N ALA A 414 -13.58 -31.22 -16.68
CA ALA A 414 -13.36 -29.85 -16.23
C ALA A 414 -14.31 -29.49 -15.06
N PRO A 415 -13.78 -29.25 -13.83
CA PRO A 415 -14.59 -28.82 -12.70
C PRO A 415 -14.84 -27.30 -12.75
N ILE A 416 -15.69 -26.83 -11.84
CA ILE A 416 -15.79 -25.40 -11.52
C ILE A 416 -14.84 -25.11 -10.37
N LEU A 417 -13.95 -24.13 -10.54
CA LEU A 417 -13.06 -23.68 -9.47
C LEU A 417 -13.72 -22.55 -8.67
N VAL A 418 -13.55 -22.59 -7.37
CA VAL A 418 -14.06 -21.58 -6.43
C VAL A 418 -12.88 -21.04 -5.64
N GLY A 419 -12.73 -19.72 -5.60
CA GLY A 419 -11.69 -19.04 -4.84
C GLY A 419 -12.27 -18.30 -3.65
N ALA A 420 -11.56 -18.35 -2.52
CA ALA A 420 -11.83 -17.55 -1.33
C ALA A 420 -10.52 -16.91 -0.86
N ILE A 421 -10.61 -15.68 -0.38
CA ILE A 421 -9.50 -14.94 0.22
C ILE A 421 -10.01 -14.25 1.48
N ASP A 422 -9.31 -14.45 2.60
CA ASP A 422 -9.67 -13.84 3.88
C ASP A 422 -8.45 -13.75 4.82
N GLY A 423 -8.56 -12.90 5.84
CA GLY A 423 -7.59 -12.74 6.92
C GLY A 423 -8.13 -13.25 8.26
N ILE A 424 -7.31 -13.13 9.31
CA ILE A 424 -7.70 -13.53 10.67
C ILE A 424 -8.48 -12.40 11.38
N GLY A 425 -8.16 -11.15 11.06
CA GLY A 425 -8.72 -9.98 11.74
C GLY A 425 -8.10 -9.73 13.12
N THR A 426 -8.78 -8.95 13.96
CA THR A 426 -8.18 -8.38 15.19
C THR A 426 -7.92 -9.38 16.33
N LYS A 427 -8.21 -10.67 16.12
CA LYS A 427 -7.83 -11.77 17.02
C LYS A 427 -6.31 -11.90 17.17
N VAL A 428 -5.54 -11.56 16.13
CA VAL A 428 -4.06 -11.62 16.15
C VAL A 428 -3.45 -10.73 17.24
N LYS A 429 -4.14 -9.66 17.64
CA LYS A 429 -3.67 -8.78 18.74
C LYS A 429 -3.61 -9.52 20.08
N ILE A 430 -4.52 -10.46 20.33
CA ILE A 430 -4.48 -11.30 21.54
C ILE A 430 -3.36 -12.34 21.41
N ALA A 431 -3.12 -12.86 20.20
CA ALA A 431 -2.02 -13.78 19.95
C ALA A 431 -0.65 -13.13 20.22
N PHE A 432 -0.47 -11.84 19.87
CA PHE A 432 0.73 -11.08 20.19
C PHE A 432 0.91 -10.92 21.70
N GLU A 433 -0.13 -10.46 22.42
CA GLU A 433 -0.04 -10.25 23.87
C GLU A 433 0.21 -11.56 24.63
N MET A 434 -0.35 -12.67 24.16
CA MET A 434 -0.17 -13.99 24.77
C MET A 434 1.08 -14.75 24.30
N GLY A 435 1.80 -14.26 23.28
CA GLY A 435 2.91 -14.97 22.64
C GLY A 435 2.52 -16.34 22.06
N LYS A 436 1.27 -16.48 21.59
CA LYS A 436 0.68 -17.76 21.16
C LYS A 436 0.18 -17.68 19.71
N HIS A 437 0.99 -18.20 18.78
CA HIS A 437 0.77 -18.07 17.33
C HIS A 437 0.36 -19.38 16.63
N ASP A 438 0.44 -20.51 17.33
CA ASP A 438 0.21 -21.88 16.81
C ASP A 438 -1.25 -22.19 16.43
N THR A 439 -2.19 -21.36 16.87
CA THR A 439 -3.64 -21.58 16.70
C THR A 439 -4.27 -20.62 15.69
N VAL A 440 -3.74 -19.39 15.56
CA VAL A 440 -4.30 -18.39 14.63
C VAL A 440 -4.04 -18.71 13.15
N GLY A 441 -3.08 -19.59 12.84
CA GLY A 441 -2.96 -20.19 11.51
C GLY A 441 -4.14 -21.10 11.15
N ILE A 442 -4.75 -21.77 12.13
CA ILE A 442 -5.97 -22.57 11.91
C ILE A 442 -7.15 -21.64 11.63
N ASP A 443 -7.24 -20.51 12.36
CA ASP A 443 -8.26 -19.48 12.11
C ASP A 443 -8.19 -18.97 10.67
N LEU A 444 -6.98 -18.67 10.18
CA LEU A 444 -6.77 -18.21 8.80
C LEU A 444 -7.32 -19.19 7.76
N VAL A 445 -7.01 -20.49 7.92
CA VAL A 445 -7.51 -21.52 7.00
C VAL A 445 -9.01 -21.67 7.13
N ALA A 446 -9.53 -21.71 8.35
CA ALA A 446 -10.95 -21.93 8.62
C ALA A 446 -11.84 -20.87 7.97
N MET A 447 -11.45 -19.59 8.05
CA MET A 447 -12.18 -18.49 7.43
C MET A 447 -12.38 -18.71 5.93
N ASN A 448 -11.31 -19.11 5.24
CA ASN A 448 -11.31 -19.32 3.80
C ASN A 448 -12.02 -20.62 3.38
N VAL A 449 -11.71 -21.76 4.01
CA VAL A 449 -12.24 -23.06 3.57
C VAL A 449 -13.70 -23.27 3.93
N ASN A 450 -14.17 -22.62 5.01
CA ASN A 450 -15.60 -22.62 5.33
C ASN A 450 -16.40 -21.80 4.30
N ASP A 451 -15.83 -20.72 3.73
CA ASP A 451 -16.46 -19.94 2.66
C ASP A 451 -16.45 -20.65 1.29
N LEU A 452 -15.53 -21.59 1.08
CA LEU A 452 -15.59 -22.48 -0.07
C LEU A 452 -16.71 -23.52 0.07
N VAL A 453 -16.78 -24.18 1.24
CA VAL A 453 -17.69 -25.32 1.40
C VAL A 453 -19.16 -24.91 1.41
N VAL A 454 -19.50 -23.66 1.72
CA VAL A 454 -20.89 -23.18 1.62
C VAL A 454 -21.46 -23.22 0.20
N GLN A 455 -20.60 -23.24 -0.82
CA GLN A 455 -20.98 -23.43 -2.23
C GLN A 455 -20.96 -24.90 -2.66
N GLY A 456 -20.60 -25.82 -1.76
CA GLY A 456 -20.38 -27.24 -2.04
C GLY A 456 -18.99 -27.55 -2.60
N ALA A 457 -18.06 -26.59 -2.60
CA ALA A 457 -16.72 -26.78 -3.14
C ALA A 457 -15.81 -27.55 -2.18
N GLU A 458 -15.08 -28.54 -2.69
CA GLU A 458 -14.04 -29.24 -1.96
C GLU A 458 -12.73 -28.40 -2.00
N PRO A 459 -12.17 -27.97 -0.85
CA PRO A 459 -10.89 -27.27 -0.83
C PRO A 459 -9.77 -28.15 -1.39
N LEU A 460 -8.96 -27.62 -2.31
CA LEU A 460 -7.86 -28.35 -2.95
C LEU A 460 -6.50 -27.81 -2.52
N MET A 461 -6.30 -26.50 -2.63
CA MET A 461 -5.03 -25.84 -2.33
C MET A 461 -5.25 -24.60 -1.48
N PHE A 462 -4.24 -24.28 -0.68
CA PHE A 462 -4.18 -23.11 0.18
C PHE A 462 -2.84 -22.40 -0.03
N LEU A 463 -2.89 -21.06 -0.03
CA LEU A 463 -1.71 -20.20 0.00
C LEU A 463 -1.82 -19.19 1.13
N ASP A 464 -0.72 -18.88 1.79
CA ASP A 464 -0.66 -17.86 2.83
C ASP A 464 0.28 -16.70 2.47
N TYR A 465 -0.05 -15.52 2.98
CA TYR A 465 0.77 -14.33 2.92
C TYR A 465 0.99 -13.83 4.35
N TYR A 466 2.24 -13.78 4.80
CA TYR A 466 2.63 -13.35 6.14
C TYR A 466 3.46 -12.07 6.05
N ALA A 467 2.99 -11.00 6.67
CA ALA A 467 3.62 -9.69 6.62
C ALA A 467 3.97 -9.20 8.04
N CYS A 468 5.20 -8.79 8.28
CA CYS A 468 5.65 -8.36 9.60
C CYS A 468 6.67 -7.23 9.53
N SER A 469 6.97 -6.58 10.65
CA SER A 469 8.00 -5.54 10.70
C SER A 469 9.41 -6.12 10.57
N LYS A 470 9.64 -7.20 11.33
CA LYS A 470 10.85 -8.00 11.37
C LYS A 470 10.46 -9.44 11.61
N LEU A 471 11.06 -10.37 10.89
CA LEU A 471 10.68 -11.77 10.94
C LEU A 471 11.15 -12.44 12.25
N ASP A 472 10.20 -12.77 13.11
CA ASP A 472 10.40 -13.77 14.16
C ASP A 472 10.18 -15.17 13.59
N VAL A 473 11.27 -15.86 13.29
CA VAL A 473 11.27 -17.21 12.70
C VAL A 473 10.55 -18.23 13.61
N GLU A 474 10.58 -18.06 14.94
CA GLU A 474 9.87 -18.97 15.83
C GLU A 474 8.36 -18.74 15.84
N GLY A 475 7.92 -17.49 15.99
CA GLY A 475 6.51 -17.12 15.89
C GLY A 475 5.92 -17.48 14.53
N ALA A 476 6.62 -17.17 13.43
CA ALA A 476 6.19 -17.48 12.08
C ALA A 476 6.13 -18.99 11.81
N ALA A 477 7.08 -19.78 12.31
CA ALA A 477 7.03 -21.23 12.16
C ALA A 477 5.82 -21.85 12.90
N LYS A 478 5.56 -21.40 14.14
CA LYS A 478 4.35 -21.82 14.88
C LYS A 478 3.08 -21.43 14.14
N PHE A 479 3.04 -20.23 13.57
CA PHE A 479 1.93 -19.77 12.75
C PHE A 479 1.68 -20.72 11.56
N VAL A 480 2.71 -21.01 10.77
CA VAL A 480 2.61 -21.91 9.61
C VAL A 480 2.29 -23.36 10.02
N GLU A 481 2.77 -23.83 11.17
CA GLU A 481 2.34 -25.11 11.74
C GLU A 481 0.82 -25.15 11.98
N GLY A 482 0.26 -24.03 12.46
CA GLY A 482 -1.19 -23.82 12.57
C GLY A 482 -1.90 -23.83 11.22
N VAL A 483 -1.37 -23.13 10.21
CA VAL A 483 -1.90 -23.14 8.83
C VAL A 483 -1.90 -24.57 8.26
N ALA A 484 -0.79 -25.28 8.39
CA ALA A 484 -0.69 -26.67 7.95
C ALA A 484 -1.69 -27.58 8.69
N ASN A 485 -1.92 -27.33 9.99
CA ASN A 485 -2.95 -28.05 10.75
C ASN A 485 -4.36 -27.78 10.20
N GLY A 486 -4.70 -26.52 9.94
CA GLY A 486 -5.95 -26.15 9.28
C GLY A 486 -6.12 -26.85 7.93
N CYS A 487 -5.06 -26.89 7.12
CA CYS A 487 -5.06 -27.56 5.82
C CYS A 487 -5.31 -29.08 5.94
N ARG A 488 -4.68 -29.76 6.91
CA ARG A 488 -4.95 -31.19 7.17
C ARG A 488 -6.38 -31.46 7.62
N GLN A 489 -6.93 -30.55 8.43
CA GLN A 489 -8.33 -30.65 8.88
C GLN A 489 -9.31 -30.49 7.71
N SER A 490 -9.06 -29.53 6.81
CA SER A 490 -9.89 -29.27 5.63
C SER A 490 -9.68 -30.25 4.47
N GLY A 491 -8.50 -30.86 4.37
CA GLY A 491 -8.08 -31.68 3.23
C GLY A 491 -7.44 -30.89 2.08
N ALA A 492 -7.14 -29.60 2.27
CA ALA A 492 -6.37 -28.80 1.33
C ALA A 492 -4.86 -29.08 1.47
N ALA A 493 -4.10 -28.91 0.39
CA ALA A 493 -2.64 -28.82 0.46
C ALA A 493 -2.20 -27.37 0.62
N LEU A 494 -1.25 -27.13 1.53
CA LEU A 494 -0.51 -25.87 1.62
C LEU A 494 0.58 -25.89 0.55
N VAL A 495 0.34 -25.21 -0.57
CA VAL A 495 1.16 -25.35 -1.78
C VAL A 495 2.18 -24.21 -1.98
N GLY A 496 2.07 -23.16 -1.18
CA GLY A 496 2.96 -22.01 -1.27
C GLY A 496 2.53 -20.91 -0.33
N GLY A 497 3.43 -19.97 -0.11
CA GLY A 497 3.14 -18.77 0.66
C GLY A 497 4.28 -17.77 0.51
N GLU A 498 4.06 -16.56 0.98
CA GLU A 498 5.03 -15.47 0.89
C GLU A 498 5.23 -14.83 2.27
N THR A 499 6.49 -14.48 2.58
CA THR A 499 6.85 -13.84 3.83
C THR A 499 7.51 -12.50 3.56
N ALA A 500 6.85 -11.41 3.94
CA ALA A 500 7.30 -10.06 3.71
C ALA A 500 7.71 -9.37 5.02
N GLU A 501 8.98 -8.96 5.10
CA GLU A 501 9.47 -8.02 6.11
C GLU A 501 9.29 -6.60 5.59
N MET A 502 8.42 -5.83 6.24
CA MET A 502 8.08 -4.46 5.88
C MET A 502 8.26 -3.54 7.11
N PRO A 503 9.51 -3.33 7.56
CA PRO A 503 9.80 -2.38 8.64
C PRO A 503 9.29 -0.99 8.24
N GLY A 504 8.51 -0.36 9.11
CA GLY A 504 7.88 0.94 8.86
C GLY A 504 6.40 0.88 8.46
N ILE A 505 5.87 -0.29 8.04
CA ILE A 505 4.42 -0.52 7.91
C ILE A 505 3.88 -1.17 9.17
N TYR A 506 4.51 -2.24 9.63
CA TYR A 506 4.10 -2.98 10.83
C TYR A 506 4.91 -2.54 12.05
N LYS A 507 4.27 -2.55 13.21
CA LYS A 507 4.94 -2.37 14.50
C LYS A 507 5.80 -3.59 14.81
N GLU A 508 6.89 -3.39 15.53
CA GLU A 508 7.76 -4.48 15.97
C GLU A 508 6.97 -5.50 16.81
N GLY A 509 7.17 -6.79 16.55
CA GLY A 509 6.43 -7.89 17.19
C GLY A 509 5.02 -8.13 16.65
N GLU A 510 4.52 -7.32 15.72
CA GLU A 510 3.22 -7.50 15.08
C GLU A 510 3.36 -8.03 13.65
N TYR A 511 2.38 -8.83 13.23
CA TYR A 511 2.22 -9.28 11.86
C TYR A 511 0.76 -9.16 11.38
N ASP A 512 0.56 -9.23 10.08
CA ASP A 512 -0.74 -9.52 9.48
C ASP A 512 -0.59 -10.74 8.57
N ALA A 513 -1.68 -11.49 8.42
CA ALA A 513 -1.69 -12.68 7.60
C ALA A 513 -2.97 -12.78 6.77
N GLY A 514 -2.78 -12.99 5.47
CA GLY A 514 -3.83 -13.28 4.50
C GLY A 514 -3.72 -14.73 4.02
N GLY A 515 -4.86 -15.31 3.64
CA GLY A 515 -4.94 -16.68 3.18
C GLY A 515 -5.81 -16.73 1.93
N ALA A 516 -5.48 -17.61 1.00
CA ALA A 516 -6.23 -17.85 -0.22
C ALA A 516 -6.47 -19.34 -0.38
N ALA A 517 -7.72 -19.75 -0.46
CA ALA A 517 -8.10 -21.14 -0.71
C ALA A 517 -8.72 -21.27 -2.11
N ILE A 518 -8.30 -22.29 -2.85
CA ILE A 518 -8.95 -22.69 -4.10
C ILE A 518 -9.56 -24.07 -3.89
N GLY A 519 -10.86 -24.18 -4.16
CA GLY A 519 -11.63 -25.41 -4.15
C GLY A 519 -12.20 -25.73 -5.52
N ALA A 520 -12.81 -26.91 -5.64
CA ALA A 520 -13.47 -27.32 -6.86
C ALA A 520 -14.82 -28.00 -6.60
N ILE A 521 -15.73 -27.80 -7.54
CA ILE A 521 -17.01 -28.50 -7.63
C ILE A 521 -16.94 -29.41 -8.86
N LYS A 522 -17.17 -30.71 -8.65
CA LYS A 522 -17.20 -31.68 -9.74
C LYS A 522 -18.34 -31.34 -10.71
N LYS A 523 -18.11 -31.53 -12.00
CA LYS A 523 -19.13 -31.35 -13.03
C LYS A 523 -20.35 -32.24 -12.71
N GLY A 524 -21.54 -31.65 -12.83
CA GLY A 524 -22.81 -32.33 -12.53
C GLY A 524 -23.22 -32.32 -11.05
N VAL A 525 -22.38 -31.83 -10.14
CA VAL A 525 -22.78 -31.55 -8.75
C VAL A 525 -23.45 -30.17 -8.69
N PRO A 526 -24.64 -30.04 -8.04
CA PRO A 526 -25.29 -28.75 -7.85
C PRO A 526 -24.39 -27.76 -7.08
N ILE A 527 -24.38 -26.51 -7.52
CA ILE A 527 -23.72 -25.41 -6.81
C ILE A 527 -24.71 -24.87 -5.78
N LEU A 528 -24.24 -24.69 -4.55
CA LEU A 528 -25.06 -24.12 -3.48
C LEU A 528 -24.82 -22.60 -3.34
N PRO A 529 -25.82 -21.83 -2.87
CA PRO A 529 -27.17 -22.26 -2.52
C PRO A 529 -28.05 -22.59 -3.74
N ASP A 530 -28.80 -23.68 -3.66
CA ASP A 530 -29.86 -24.01 -4.62
C ASP A 530 -31.16 -23.29 -4.24
N THR A 531 -31.15 -21.98 -4.45
CA THR A 531 -32.27 -21.09 -4.11
C THR A 531 -33.58 -21.46 -4.81
N ALA A 532 -33.52 -22.18 -5.93
CA ALA A 532 -34.70 -22.61 -6.68
C ALA A 532 -35.46 -23.76 -6.02
N SER A 533 -34.78 -24.61 -5.22
CA SER A 533 -35.42 -25.71 -4.49
C SER A 533 -35.86 -25.36 -3.06
N MET A 534 -35.52 -24.16 -2.60
CA MET A 534 -35.93 -23.66 -1.28
C MET A 534 -37.41 -23.27 -1.27
N VAL A 535 -38.15 -23.75 -0.28
CA VAL A 535 -39.58 -23.48 -0.11
C VAL A 535 -39.90 -23.09 1.34
N GLU A 536 -41.05 -22.44 1.54
CA GLU A 536 -41.61 -22.21 2.87
C GLU A 536 -41.76 -23.54 3.62
N GLY A 537 -41.30 -23.58 4.87
CA GLY A 537 -41.31 -24.78 5.71
C GLY A 537 -40.03 -25.62 5.66
N ASP A 538 -39.08 -25.31 4.77
CA ASP A 538 -37.74 -25.90 4.84
C ASP A 538 -37.09 -25.61 6.21
N VAL A 539 -36.34 -26.57 6.73
CA VAL A 539 -35.82 -26.55 8.09
C VAL A 539 -34.44 -25.91 8.12
N VAL A 540 -34.23 -25.04 9.09
CA VAL A 540 -32.94 -24.40 9.34
C VAL A 540 -32.22 -25.15 10.46
N ILE A 541 -31.00 -25.63 10.16
CA ILE A 541 -30.15 -26.38 11.08
C ILE A 541 -28.88 -25.58 11.37
N GLY A 542 -28.46 -25.52 12.63
CA GLY A 542 -27.22 -24.87 13.07
C GLY A 542 -26.18 -25.87 13.56
N LEU A 543 -24.90 -25.62 13.25
CA LEU A 543 -23.76 -26.36 13.79
C LEU A 543 -23.01 -25.54 14.84
N ALA A 544 -22.68 -26.18 15.96
CA ALA A 544 -22.04 -25.53 17.08
C ALA A 544 -20.66 -24.93 16.72
N SER A 545 -20.45 -23.66 17.08
CA SER A 545 -19.13 -23.04 17.06
C SER A 545 -18.24 -23.55 18.21
N SER A 546 -16.94 -23.35 18.06
CA SER A 546 -15.94 -23.60 19.11
C SER A 546 -15.80 -22.41 20.08
N GLY A 547 -16.51 -21.31 19.82
CA GLY A 547 -16.40 -20.06 20.55
C GLY A 547 -16.60 -18.86 19.62
N VAL A 548 -15.86 -17.77 19.88
CA VAL A 548 -15.96 -16.51 19.13
C VAL A 548 -15.52 -16.63 17.67
N HIS A 549 -14.74 -17.66 17.33
CA HIS A 549 -14.11 -17.86 16.02
C HIS A 549 -13.12 -16.73 15.69
N SER A 550 -13.25 -16.04 14.55
CA SER A 550 -12.33 -14.97 14.11
C SER A 550 -13.00 -13.60 13.97
N ASN A 551 -14.26 -13.44 14.42
CA ASN A 551 -15.05 -12.22 14.22
C ASN A 551 -15.45 -11.56 15.55
N GLY A 552 -15.65 -10.24 15.55
CA GLY A 552 -16.06 -9.48 16.75
C GLY A 552 -14.95 -9.19 17.76
N PHE A 553 -13.69 -9.53 17.48
CA PHE A 553 -12.57 -9.39 18.42
C PHE A 553 -12.25 -7.94 18.81
N SER A 554 -12.56 -6.96 17.97
CA SER A 554 -12.46 -5.55 18.33
C SER A 554 -13.39 -5.19 19.50
N LEU A 555 -14.62 -5.72 19.51
CA LEU A 555 -15.56 -5.53 20.61
C LEU A 555 -15.15 -6.34 21.84
N VAL A 556 -14.72 -7.60 21.65
CA VAL A 556 -14.20 -8.45 22.74
C VAL A 556 -13.09 -7.75 23.52
N ARG A 557 -12.08 -7.22 22.81
CA ARG A 557 -10.96 -6.49 23.44
C ARG A 557 -11.45 -5.29 24.26
N LYS A 558 -12.40 -4.52 23.71
CA LYS A 558 -13.00 -3.36 24.40
C LYS A 558 -13.82 -3.75 25.63
N ILE A 559 -14.50 -4.90 25.61
CA ILE A 559 -15.24 -5.42 26.76
C ILE A 559 -14.27 -5.83 27.88
N VAL A 560 -13.21 -6.58 27.56
CA VAL A 560 -12.17 -6.99 28.52
C VAL A 560 -11.54 -5.75 29.18
N GLU A 561 -11.13 -4.77 28.37
CA GLU A 561 -10.57 -3.50 28.85
C GLU A 561 -11.54 -2.74 29.78
N LYS A 562 -12.82 -2.63 29.40
CA LYS A 562 -13.84 -1.94 30.21
C LYS A 562 -14.13 -2.63 31.55
N GLN A 563 -13.91 -3.93 31.64
CA GLN A 563 -14.03 -4.69 32.89
C GLN A 563 -12.76 -4.56 33.76
N GLY A 564 -11.74 -3.82 33.31
CA GLY A 564 -10.48 -3.67 34.03
C GLY A 564 -9.65 -4.96 34.06
N LEU A 565 -9.88 -5.87 33.11
CA LEU A 565 -9.20 -7.15 33.01
C LEU A 565 -8.11 -7.09 31.93
N THR A 566 -7.12 -7.97 32.06
CA THR A 566 -6.05 -8.23 31.08
C THR A 566 -6.22 -9.63 30.48
N PHE A 567 -5.58 -9.92 29.34
CA PHE A 567 -5.66 -11.27 28.76
C PHE A 567 -4.95 -12.33 29.61
N HIS A 568 -4.18 -11.92 30.63
CA HIS A 568 -3.49 -12.84 31.54
C HIS A 568 -4.30 -13.21 32.79
N ASP A 569 -5.42 -12.55 33.05
CA ASP A 569 -6.31 -12.88 34.16
C ASP A 569 -7.07 -14.19 33.90
N ALA A 570 -7.57 -14.81 34.97
CA ALA A 570 -8.38 -16.03 34.88
C ALA A 570 -9.67 -15.77 34.09
N ALA A 571 -10.00 -16.67 33.16
CA ALA A 571 -11.20 -16.57 32.35
C ALA A 571 -12.46 -16.82 33.19
N PRO A 572 -13.38 -15.85 33.32
CA PRO A 572 -14.60 -16.04 34.12
C PRO A 572 -15.54 -17.14 33.61
N TRP A 573 -15.35 -17.60 32.37
CA TRP A 573 -16.18 -18.60 31.70
C TRP A 573 -15.44 -19.92 31.42
N SER A 574 -14.15 -20.02 31.74
CA SER A 574 -13.35 -21.23 31.50
C SER A 574 -12.42 -21.49 32.69
N GLU A 575 -12.76 -22.48 33.50
CA GLU A 575 -12.03 -22.79 34.72
C GLU A 575 -10.60 -23.27 34.39
N GLY A 576 -9.61 -22.67 35.05
CA GLY A 576 -8.19 -22.99 34.86
C GLY A 576 -7.52 -22.30 33.66
N ASP A 577 -8.29 -21.65 32.78
CA ASP A 577 -7.75 -20.90 31.65
C ASP A 577 -7.55 -19.42 31.96
N LYS A 578 -6.65 -18.79 31.20
CA LYS A 578 -6.56 -17.33 31.10
C LYS A 578 -7.53 -16.81 30.02
N ILE A 579 -8.00 -15.58 30.17
CA ILE A 579 -8.88 -14.90 29.20
C ILE A 579 -8.31 -15.01 27.78
N GLY A 580 -7.03 -14.68 27.60
CA GLY A 580 -6.38 -14.72 26.30
C GLY A 580 -6.31 -16.14 25.71
N THR A 581 -5.97 -17.14 26.53
CA THR A 581 -5.89 -18.54 26.08
C THR A 581 -7.26 -19.06 25.66
N ALA A 582 -8.31 -18.77 26.42
CA ALA A 582 -9.68 -19.17 26.09
C ALA A 582 -10.19 -18.48 24.82
N LEU A 583 -9.90 -17.19 24.63
CA LEU A 583 -10.27 -16.43 23.42
C LEU A 583 -9.49 -16.86 22.17
N LEU A 584 -8.30 -17.44 22.34
CA LEU A 584 -7.49 -18.02 21.26
C LEU A 584 -7.92 -19.45 20.87
N THR A 585 -9.07 -19.94 21.36
CA THR A 585 -9.68 -21.17 20.84
C THR A 585 -9.85 -21.06 19.31
N PRO A 586 -9.31 -22.00 18.51
CA PRO A 586 -9.31 -21.88 17.06
C PRO A 586 -10.73 -22.02 16.47
N THR A 587 -10.94 -21.35 15.35
CA THR A 587 -12.15 -21.45 14.54
C THR A 587 -12.33 -22.88 14.05
N LYS A 588 -13.57 -23.36 14.10
CA LYS A 588 -13.91 -24.73 13.71
C LYS A 588 -13.96 -24.84 12.18
N ILE A 589 -13.38 -25.92 11.65
CA ILE A 589 -13.38 -26.23 10.22
C ILE A 589 -14.48 -27.25 9.94
N TYR A 590 -15.47 -26.88 9.11
CA TYR A 590 -16.67 -27.71 8.85
C TYR A 590 -16.61 -28.51 7.54
N VAL A 591 -15.47 -28.48 6.84
CA VAL A 591 -15.36 -28.96 5.45
C VAL A 591 -15.78 -30.43 5.28
N LYS A 592 -15.17 -31.35 6.04
CA LYS A 592 -15.44 -32.79 5.92
C LYS A 592 -16.90 -33.17 6.18
N PRO A 593 -17.53 -32.76 7.32
CA PRO A 593 -18.94 -33.06 7.56
C PRO A 593 -19.87 -32.47 6.49
N LEU A 594 -19.63 -31.22 6.07
CA LEU A 594 -20.50 -30.55 5.09
C LEU A 594 -20.38 -31.14 3.69
N LEU A 595 -19.17 -31.52 3.25
CA LEU A 595 -18.99 -32.21 1.97
C LEU A 595 -19.64 -33.59 1.97
N ALA A 596 -19.62 -34.32 3.10
CA ALA A 596 -20.29 -35.61 3.22
C ALA A 596 -21.81 -35.46 3.02
N ALA A 597 -22.44 -34.48 3.69
CA ALA A 597 -23.87 -34.21 3.56
C ALA A 597 -24.24 -33.66 2.17
N THR A 598 -23.42 -32.77 1.61
CA THR A 598 -23.63 -32.17 0.28
C THR A 598 -23.58 -33.23 -0.83
N ARG A 599 -22.65 -34.19 -0.74
CA ARG A 599 -22.54 -35.29 -1.72
C ARG A 599 -23.77 -36.22 -1.73
N GLN A 600 -24.55 -36.25 -0.66
CA GLN A 600 -25.83 -36.98 -0.59
C GLN A 600 -27.03 -36.14 -1.04
N GLY A 601 -26.82 -34.88 -1.45
CA GLY A 601 -27.90 -33.99 -1.89
C GLY A 601 -28.84 -33.55 -0.77
N LEU A 602 -28.39 -33.58 0.48
CA LEU A 602 -29.23 -33.30 1.65
C LEU A 602 -29.45 -31.81 1.91
N ILE A 603 -28.52 -30.96 1.46
CA ILE A 603 -28.45 -29.53 1.79
C ILE A 603 -28.90 -28.68 0.60
N LYS A 604 -29.79 -27.71 0.84
CA LYS A 604 -30.25 -26.72 -0.16
C LYS A 604 -29.46 -25.42 -0.10
N GLY A 605 -28.91 -25.06 1.06
CA GLY A 605 -28.07 -23.87 1.22
C GLY A 605 -27.30 -23.88 2.52
N MET A 606 -26.22 -23.09 2.57
CA MET A 606 -25.36 -22.95 3.74
C MET A 606 -24.94 -21.50 3.94
N ALA A 607 -24.78 -21.10 5.20
CA ALA A 607 -24.26 -19.81 5.61
C ALA A 607 -23.19 -20.00 6.69
N HIS A 608 -21.97 -19.57 6.38
CA HIS A 608 -20.88 -19.47 7.35
C HIS A 608 -21.10 -18.23 8.20
N ILE A 609 -21.18 -18.39 9.52
CA ILE A 609 -21.57 -17.30 10.42
C ILE A 609 -20.33 -16.53 10.88
N THR A 610 -20.04 -15.43 10.20
CA THR A 610 -18.84 -14.59 10.39
C THR A 610 -19.22 -13.17 10.82
N GLY A 611 -18.56 -12.13 10.30
CA GLY A 611 -18.92 -10.74 10.53
C GLY A 611 -20.38 -10.48 10.09
N GLY A 612 -21.14 -9.74 10.90
CA GLY A 612 -22.57 -9.55 10.69
C GLY A 612 -23.45 -10.66 11.29
N GLY A 613 -22.84 -11.69 11.88
CA GLY A 613 -23.51 -12.67 12.74
C GLY A 613 -24.63 -13.43 12.03
N LEU A 614 -25.67 -13.80 12.76
CA LEU A 614 -26.82 -14.54 12.20
C LEU A 614 -27.62 -13.67 11.22
N LEU A 615 -27.77 -12.38 11.55
CA LEU A 615 -28.68 -11.48 10.86
C LEU A 615 -28.20 -11.10 9.46
N GLU A 616 -26.88 -11.00 9.22
CA GLU A 616 -26.36 -10.62 7.91
C GLU A 616 -25.89 -11.81 7.06
N ASN A 617 -25.52 -12.94 7.66
CA ASN A 617 -24.98 -14.08 6.92
C ASN A 617 -26.07 -15.03 6.40
N ILE A 618 -27.09 -15.33 7.20
CA ILE A 618 -28.18 -16.24 6.79
C ILE A 618 -28.93 -15.72 5.56
N PRO A 619 -29.30 -14.42 5.46
CA PRO A 619 -29.97 -13.90 4.26
C PRO A 619 -29.23 -14.11 2.95
N ARG A 620 -27.88 -14.18 2.98
CA ARG A 620 -27.05 -14.29 1.76
C ARG A 620 -27.28 -15.60 1.00
N MET A 621 -27.78 -16.64 1.67
CA MET A 621 -28.09 -17.92 1.02
C MET A 621 -29.55 -18.07 0.58
N LEU A 622 -30.44 -17.12 0.90
CA LEU A 622 -31.88 -17.26 0.68
C LEU A 622 -32.33 -16.59 -0.63
N PRO A 623 -33.39 -17.10 -1.30
CA PRO A 623 -34.07 -16.36 -2.35
C PRO A 623 -34.82 -15.14 -1.77
N LYS A 624 -35.02 -14.11 -2.58
CA LYS A 624 -35.73 -12.86 -2.19
C LYS A 624 -37.18 -13.07 -1.73
N THR A 625 -37.74 -14.26 -1.93
CA THR A 625 -39.12 -14.61 -1.58
C THR A 625 -39.25 -15.24 -0.20
N LEU A 626 -38.13 -15.61 0.44
CA LEU A 626 -38.11 -16.29 1.74
C LEU A 626 -37.27 -15.52 2.76
N ALA A 627 -37.58 -15.75 4.03
CA ALA A 627 -36.83 -15.28 5.18
C ALA A 627 -36.58 -16.46 6.14
N ALA A 628 -35.56 -16.35 7.00
CA ALA A 628 -35.33 -17.32 8.06
C ALA A 628 -36.01 -16.87 9.37
N GLU A 629 -36.79 -17.75 9.98
CA GLU A 629 -37.30 -17.57 11.35
C GLU A 629 -36.59 -18.55 12.27
N LEU A 630 -35.81 -18.02 13.22
CA LEU A 630 -35.05 -18.77 14.21
C LEU A 630 -35.66 -18.63 15.61
N ASP A 631 -35.52 -19.65 16.45
CA ASP A 631 -35.87 -19.59 17.86
C ASP A 631 -34.61 -19.75 18.73
N ALA A 632 -34.19 -18.67 19.39
CA ALA A 632 -33.02 -18.62 20.26
C ALA A 632 -33.00 -19.68 21.39
N LYS A 633 -34.14 -20.26 21.75
CA LYS A 633 -34.26 -21.32 22.77
C LYS A 633 -33.70 -22.67 22.31
N THR A 634 -33.50 -22.85 21.01
CA THR A 634 -33.25 -24.16 20.41
C THR A 634 -31.77 -24.57 20.38
N TRP A 635 -30.85 -23.66 20.73
CA TRP A 635 -29.44 -23.99 20.91
C TRP A 635 -28.86 -23.34 22.17
N PRO A 636 -27.86 -23.98 22.81
CA PRO A 636 -27.18 -23.40 23.95
C PRO A 636 -26.19 -22.32 23.51
N VAL A 637 -26.24 -21.14 24.12
CA VAL A 637 -25.20 -20.12 23.98
C VAL A 637 -23.97 -20.50 24.81
N PRO A 638 -22.76 -20.60 24.22
CA PRO A 638 -21.54 -20.87 24.96
C PRO A 638 -21.24 -19.83 26.04
N ASP A 639 -20.62 -20.26 27.15
CA ASP A 639 -20.43 -19.40 28.33
C ASP A 639 -19.56 -18.17 28.07
N VAL A 640 -18.59 -18.24 27.14
CA VAL A 640 -17.84 -17.07 26.67
C VAL A 640 -18.76 -15.97 26.15
N PHE A 641 -19.83 -16.32 25.43
CA PHE A 641 -20.75 -15.36 24.88
C PHE A 641 -21.73 -14.82 25.92
N LYS A 642 -22.18 -15.66 26.87
CA LYS A 642 -22.96 -15.20 28.03
C LYS A 642 -22.19 -14.14 28.81
N TRP A 643 -20.91 -14.42 29.08
CA TRP A 643 -20.03 -13.47 29.72
C TRP A 643 -19.86 -12.20 28.89
N LEU A 644 -19.55 -12.30 27.59
CA LEU A 644 -19.37 -11.13 26.72
C LEU A 644 -20.64 -10.26 26.66
N LYS A 645 -21.82 -10.87 26.57
CA LYS A 645 -23.10 -10.16 26.54
C LYS A 645 -23.36 -9.42 27.85
N SER A 646 -23.18 -10.10 28.99
CA SER A 646 -23.37 -9.51 30.32
C SER A 646 -22.35 -8.41 30.62
N ALA A 647 -21.06 -8.69 30.43
CA ALA A 647 -19.96 -7.75 30.64
C ALA A 647 -20.02 -6.54 29.69
N GLY A 648 -20.45 -6.75 28.45
CA GLY A 648 -20.60 -5.70 27.44
C GLY A 648 -21.92 -4.93 27.52
N ARG A 649 -22.90 -5.42 28.30
CA ARG A 649 -24.30 -4.93 28.30
C ARG A 649 -24.86 -4.84 26.88
N LEU A 650 -24.66 -5.90 26.10
CA LEU A 650 -25.01 -5.90 24.68
C LEU A 650 -26.51 -6.14 24.48
N GLU A 651 -27.14 -5.25 23.71
CA GLU A 651 -28.51 -5.45 23.21
C GLU A 651 -28.61 -6.75 22.40
N HIS A 652 -29.78 -7.38 22.42
CA HIS A 652 -29.99 -8.69 21.79
C HIS A 652 -29.69 -8.68 20.29
N THR A 653 -30.16 -7.65 19.59
CA THR A 653 -29.96 -7.48 18.15
C THR A 653 -28.48 -7.24 17.81
N GLU A 654 -27.79 -6.39 18.57
CA GLU A 654 -26.35 -6.15 18.38
C GLU A 654 -25.52 -7.42 18.64
N PHE A 655 -25.91 -8.20 19.64
CA PHE A 655 -25.27 -9.48 19.95
C PHE A 655 -25.44 -10.51 18.82
N ALA A 656 -26.65 -10.64 18.26
CA ALA A 656 -26.93 -11.50 17.10
C ALA A 656 -26.27 -11.04 15.80
N ARG A 657 -26.03 -9.72 15.67
CA ARG A 657 -25.34 -9.11 14.53
C ARG A 657 -23.83 -9.16 14.64
N THR A 658 -23.27 -9.16 15.85
CA THR A 658 -21.82 -9.13 16.03
C THR A 658 -21.23 -10.53 16.12
N PHE A 659 -21.92 -11.44 16.80
CA PHE A 659 -21.38 -12.75 17.16
C PHE A 659 -22.16 -13.88 16.49
N ASN A 660 -21.50 -15.04 16.41
CA ASN A 660 -22.12 -16.27 15.94
C ASN A 660 -23.10 -16.88 16.96
N THR A 661 -23.11 -16.38 18.21
CA THR A 661 -24.01 -16.79 19.31
C THR A 661 -23.98 -18.28 19.65
N GLY A 662 -22.96 -19.02 19.21
CA GLY A 662 -22.85 -20.47 19.38
C GLY A 662 -23.05 -21.29 18.10
N LEU A 663 -23.44 -20.68 16.99
CA LEU A 663 -23.65 -21.35 15.70
C LEU A 663 -22.61 -20.89 14.68
N GLY A 664 -21.64 -21.72 14.31
CA GLY A 664 -20.61 -21.32 13.34
C GLY A 664 -21.01 -21.56 11.88
N MET A 665 -22.00 -22.42 11.64
CA MET A 665 -22.54 -22.72 10.31
C MET A 665 -24.04 -22.94 10.42
N VAL A 666 -24.80 -22.44 9.45
CA VAL A 666 -26.26 -22.64 9.34
C VAL A 666 -26.61 -23.24 7.98
N LEU A 667 -27.51 -24.21 7.95
CA LEU A 667 -27.89 -24.98 6.78
C LEU A 667 -29.40 -24.88 6.56
N VAL A 668 -29.83 -24.87 5.31
CA VAL A 668 -31.23 -25.09 4.90
C VAL A 668 -31.35 -26.49 4.33
N VAL A 669 -32.29 -27.27 4.85
CA VAL A 669 -32.58 -28.63 4.39
C VAL A 669 -34.08 -28.85 4.19
N ASP A 670 -34.43 -29.80 3.34
CA ASP A 670 -35.81 -30.27 3.27
C ASP A 670 -36.22 -30.90 4.61
N HIS A 671 -37.48 -30.70 5.03
CA HIS A 671 -38.00 -31.28 6.26
C HIS A 671 -37.86 -32.81 6.32
N HIS A 672 -37.92 -33.52 5.18
CA HIS A 672 -37.70 -34.97 5.14
C HIS A 672 -36.23 -35.37 5.33
N ASN A 673 -35.29 -34.46 5.05
CA ASN A 673 -33.85 -34.71 5.11
C ASN A 673 -33.22 -34.36 6.46
N VAL A 674 -33.98 -33.77 7.40
CA VAL A 674 -33.45 -33.31 8.70
C VAL A 674 -32.76 -34.41 9.47
N GLN A 675 -33.40 -35.59 9.58
CA GLN A 675 -32.84 -36.71 10.33
C GLN A 675 -31.55 -37.21 9.69
N ALA A 676 -31.58 -37.53 8.38
CA ALA A 676 -30.41 -37.99 7.64
C ALA A 676 -29.24 -36.99 7.69
N THR A 677 -29.54 -35.69 7.57
CA THR A 677 -28.53 -34.61 7.69
C THR A 677 -27.95 -34.55 9.09
N THR A 678 -28.79 -34.69 10.12
CA THR A 678 -28.34 -34.66 11.51
C THR A 678 -27.43 -35.85 11.82
N GLU A 679 -27.84 -37.06 11.40
CA GLU A 679 -27.08 -38.29 11.61
C GLU A 679 -25.70 -38.21 10.96
N ILE A 680 -25.61 -37.86 9.68
CA ILE A 680 -24.32 -37.77 8.99
C ILE A 680 -23.40 -36.71 9.60
N LEU A 681 -23.93 -35.56 10.03
CA LEU A 681 -23.12 -34.51 10.65
C LEU A 681 -22.61 -34.97 12.03
N GLN A 682 -23.44 -35.67 12.81
CA GLN A 682 -23.08 -36.23 14.11
C GLN A 682 -22.05 -37.37 14.01
N GLU A 683 -22.07 -38.17 12.94
CA GLU A 683 -21.04 -39.18 12.66
C GLU A 683 -19.63 -38.57 12.54
N TYR A 684 -19.54 -37.32 12.07
CA TYR A 684 -18.31 -36.53 12.03
C TYR A 684 -18.03 -35.76 13.33
N GLY A 685 -18.85 -35.94 14.37
CA GLY A 685 -18.70 -35.31 15.69
C GLY A 685 -19.27 -33.90 15.78
N GLU A 686 -20.12 -33.47 14.84
CA GLU A 686 -20.79 -32.18 14.92
C GLU A 686 -21.92 -32.19 15.95
N LYS A 687 -22.08 -31.07 16.67
CA LYS A 687 -23.27 -30.81 17.47
C LYS A 687 -24.24 -30.02 16.60
N VAL A 688 -25.41 -30.61 16.39
CA VAL A 688 -26.41 -30.17 15.42
C VAL A 688 -27.68 -29.73 16.17
N PHE A 689 -28.22 -28.58 15.81
CA PHE A 689 -29.45 -28.05 16.38
C PHE A 689 -30.44 -27.73 15.26
N THR A 690 -31.70 -28.11 15.42
CA THR A 690 -32.78 -27.55 14.58
C THR A 690 -33.13 -26.18 15.14
N VAL A 691 -32.75 -25.12 14.43
CA VAL A 691 -32.78 -23.76 14.96
C VAL A 691 -33.95 -22.92 14.47
N GLY A 692 -34.63 -23.36 13.42
CA GLY A 692 -35.70 -22.60 12.82
C GLY A 692 -36.22 -23.21 11.52
N LYS A 693 -36.86 -22.37 10.71
CA LYS A 693 -37.44 -22.72 9.42
C LYS A 693 -37.44 -21.53 8.46
N LEU A 694 -37.61 -21.81 7.18
CA LEU A 694 -37.89 -20.78 6.19
C LEU A 694 -39.38 -20.40 6.21
N ILE A 695 -39.65 -19.10 6.19
CA ILE A 695 -40.97 -18.52 6.09
C ILE A 695 -41.06 -17.64 4.84
N LYS A 696 -42.27 -17.29 4.43
CA LYS A 696 -42.45 -16.30 3.36
C LYS A 696 -41.89 -14.95 3.80
N TRP A 697 -41.12 -14.31 2.92
CA TRP A 697 -40.56 -12.99 3.19
C TRP A 697 -41.68 -11.93 3.31
N THR A 698 -41.55 -11.06 4.32
CA THR A 698 -42.48 -9.93 4.57
C THR A 698 -41.76 -8.59 4.57
N ASN A 699 -40.84 -8.40 5.51
CA ASN A 699 -40.15 -7.13 5.78
C ASN A 699 -38.75 -7.29 6.37
N GLU A 700 -38.41 -8.47 6.88
CA GLU A 700 -37.11 -8.80 7.48
C GLU A 700 -36.59 -10.10 6.90
N ASP A 701 -35.29 -10.17 6.64
CA ASP A 701 -34.68 -11.33 5.98
C ASP A 701 -34.33 -12.48 6.95
N CYS A 702 -34.08 -12.15 8.23
CA CYS A 702 -33.75 -13.09 9.29
C CYS A 702 -34.32 -12.59 10.62
N ILE A 703 -35.24 -13.36 11.19
CA ILE A 703 -35.95 -13.05 12.43
C ILE A 703 -35.48 -14.02 13.50
N VAL A 704 -34.99 -13.50 14.63
CA VAL A 704 -34.61 -14.33 15.79
C VAL A 704 -35.57 -14.06 16.93
N GLN A 705 -36.40 -15.06 17.24
CA GLN A 705 -37.36 -15.01 18.33
C GLN A 705 -36.70 -15.40 19.66
N ASN A 706 -37.31 -14.98 20.77
CA ASN A 706 -36.93 -15.38 22.13
C ASN A 706 -35.48 -15.04 22.53
N MET A 707 -34.89 -13.97 21.99
CA MET A 707 -33.50 -13.61 22.29
C MET A 707 -33.25 -13.27 23.77
N ASP A 708 -34.30 -13.06 24.56
CA ASP A 708 -34.25 -12.84 26.01
C ASP A 708 -33.56 -13.98 26.76
N VAL A 709 -33.58 -15.20 26.22
CA VAL A 709 -32.92 -16.38 26.82
C VAL A 709 -31.39 -16.33 26.79
N TRP A 710 -30.82 -15.37 26.07
CA TRP A 710 -29.38 -15.15 26.04
C TRP A 710 -28.87 -14.27 27.19
N SER A 711 -29.76 -13.65 27.97
CA SER A 711 -29.41 -12.74 29.08
C SER A 711 -28.89 -13.45 30.33
#